data_AF-A0A9Q0IIF0-F1
#
_entry.id   AF-A0A9Q0IIF0-F1
#
_cell.length_a   1.000
_cell.length_b   1.000
_cell.length_c   1.000
_cell.angle_alpha   90.00
_cell.angle_beta   90.00
_cell.angle_gamma   90.00
#
_symmetry.space_group_name_H-M   'P 1'
#
loop_
_entity.id
_entity.type
_entity.pdbx_description
1 polymer ?
#
loop_
_entity_poly.entity_id
_entity_poly.type
_entity_poly.pdbx_seq_one_letter_code
_entity_poly.pdbx_strand_id
1 'polypeptide(L)'
;VHIKQEANSRKFLGKSSATPVDIEECTAPASCTLCPAEPWLDELGVHNFPRKPAKKAPRVEHTLTCVALRPGGDGEDEYLLTQRPNKGLLAGMWEFPSMLLDEENSEIQRREALCAEVGRVLGVEFKGDLLRYVGEVVHIFSHIHQTYIVYSVCVKDEHVSKEMQSENFQWLTRPVLLEAAVSTGMKKFLVTSWLSGYSYLCQPVDYSTSPLAMRVCIILRKKNSQLTYLHIFHHGSMILFSWAEVKHFAGGQLFFTGWMNNFVHIIMYSYYGLAVLGMQKYLWWKQYLTILQLSMYHWTLENGVLAIILFYLCVVWVVPRLMKHRGPFDLKGLIFVYNFAMVCLSSYMFHEFVVTSRSSGYSYLCQPADYSTSPLAMRMANACWWFFFSKVIELSDTIFFMLRKKNNQLSLLHVYHHATMIFNCWAGVKYVAGGQSFFIGLLNSFVHIIMYTYYGLAVLGPHMQKYLWWKRYLTVLQLVQFVVLIIHTTYNLFADCAFPDFMNYVVIVCEVLAIFLAYLCVLWAGPRLMKHREPVNLKGVLMVYNFAMVCLSVYMFYEMANVCWWFFFSKVIELSDTVFFILRKKNNQLSFLHVYHHATMIFNWWAGVKYVAGGQSFFIGLLNTFVHIIMYSYYGLAGLGPHVQKYLWWKRYLTTLQLVQFVLLTTHTGYNLFTECDYPDSMNVVVFGYCISLIVLFSNFYFQSYLSQKAKRK
;
A
#
# COMPACT_ATOMS: atom_id res chain seq x y z
N VAL A 1 -24.33 34.16 -55.58
CA VAL A 1 -23.28 33.13 -55.76
C VAL A 1 -23.70 32.06 -56.77
N HIS A 2 -24.91 31.49 -56.65
CA HIS A 2 -25.43 30.47 -57.57
C HIS A 2 -25.45 30.85 -59.06
N ILE A 3 -25.93 32.05 -59.42
CA ILE A 3 -26.04 32.47 -60.83
C ILE A 3 -24.65 32.63 -61.50
N LYS A 4 -23.64 33.07 -60.72
CA LYS A 4 -22.26 33.22 -61.21
C LYS A 4 -21.58 31.85 -61.40
N GLN A 5 -21.88 30.88 -60.54
CA GLN A 5 -21.39 29.50 -60.68
C GLN A 5 -22.02 28.80 -61.88
N GLU A 6 -23.31 28.99 -62.13
CA GLU A 6 -24.00 28.37 -63.26
C GLU A 6 -23.54 28.97 -64.61
N ALA A 7 -23.34 30.29 -64.66
CA ALA A 7 -22.80 30.97 -65.84
C ALA A 7 -21.37 30.51 -66.18
N ASN A 8 -20.52 30.34 -65.17
CA ASN A 8 -19.15 29.84 -65.36
C ASN A 8 -19.16 28.37 -65.79
N SER A 9 -20.02 27.52 -65.20
CA SER A 9 -20.12 26.10 -65.56
C SER A 9 -20.54 25.90 -67.02
N ARG A 10 -21.53 26.66 -67.51
CA ARG A 10 -21.93 26.66 -68.93
C ARG A 10 -20.84 27.16 -69.87
N LYS A 11 -19.97 28.06 -69.40
CA LYS A 11 -18.83 28.58 -70.16
C LYS A 11 -17.71 27.55 -70.32
N PHE A 12 -17.52 26.68 -69.33
CA PHE A 12 -16.48 25.63 -69.34
C PHE A 12 -16.95 24.32 -70.01
N LEU A 13 -18.23 23.95 -69.91
CA LEU A 13 -18.74 22.66 -70.39
C LEU A 13 -19.26 22.67 -71.84
N GLY A 14 -19.39 23.84 -72.47
CA GLY A 14 -20.02 23.97 -73.80
C GLY A 14 -21.50 23.54 -73.79
N LYS A 15 -22.21 23.72 -74.92
CA LYS A 15 -23.57 23.17 -75.09
C LYS A 15 -23.48 21.65 -75.26
N SER A 16 -23.31 20.90 -74.17
CA SER A 16 -23.50 19.45 -74.18
C SER A 16 -24.99 19.15 -74.06
N SER A 17 -25.58 18.55 -75.10
CA SER A 17 -26.97 18.10 -75.15
C SER A 17 -27.15 16.67 -74.62
N ALA A 18 -26.17 16.13 -73.90
CA ALA A 18 -26.24 14.78 -73.36
C ALA A 18 -26.64 14.81 -71.88
N THR A 19 -27.60 13.95 -71.52
CA THR A 19 -27.91 13.59 -70.14
C THR A 19 -26.61 13.27 -69.37
N PRO A 20 -26.42 13.77 -68.14
CA PRO A 20 -25.23 13.47 -67.37
C PRO A 20 -25.16 11.96 -67.13
N VAL A 21 -24.07 11.35 -67.58
CA VAL A 21 -23.77 9.93 -67.34
C VAL A 21 -23.09 9.83 -65.98
N ASP A 22 -23.59 8.96 -65.11
CA ASP A 22 -22.99 8.74 -63.79
C ASP A 22 -21.60 8.10 -63.95
N ILE A 23 -20.70 8.37 -62.98
CA ILE A 23 -19.29 7.97 -63.07
C ILE A 23 -19.10 6.44 -63.18
N GLU A 24 -20.07 5.67 -62.67
CA GLU A 24 -20.12 4.20 -62.72
C GLU A 24 -20.37 3.68 -64.15
N GLU A 25 -21.04 4.48 -64.99
CA GLU A 25 -21.41 4.13 -66.37
C GLU A 25 -20.37 4.59 -67.41
N CYS A 26 -19.32 5.29 -66.97
CA CYS A 26 -18.22 5.78 -67.81
C CYS A 26 -17.30 4.60 -68.25
N THR A 27 -17.77 3.77 -69.18
CA THR A 27 -17.11 2.51 -69.60
C THR A 27 -16.14 2.65 -70.78
N ALA A 28 -15.94 3.86 -71.33
CA ALA A 28 -14.91 4.10 -72.34
C ALA A 28 -14.33 5.52 -72.27
N PRO A 29 -12.98 5.70 -72.33
CA PRO A 29 -12.31 7.00 -72.18
C PRO A 29 -12.52 7.97 -73.36
N ALA A 30 -13.33 7.62 -74.36
CA ALA A 30 -13.39 8.34 -75.64
C ALA A 30 -14.42 9.49 -75.70
N SER A 31 -15.34 9.61 -74.73
CA SER A 31 -16.41 10.62 -74.78
C SER A 31 -16.36 11.69 -73.67
N CYS A 32 -15.55 11.50 -72.62
CA CYS A 32 -15.44 12.44 -71.50
C CYS A 32 -13.97 12.65 -71.07
N THR A 33 -13.46 13.88 -71.23
CA THR A 33 -12.10 14.26 -70.83
C THR A 33 -11.87 14.35 -69.32
N LEU A 34 -12.93 14.23 -68.52
CA LEU A 34 -12.88 14.28 -67.05
C LEU A 34 -13.05 12.89 -66.40
N CYS A 35 -13.42 11.85 -67.15
CA CYS A 35 -13.56 10.51 -66.57
C CYS A 35 -12.17 9.88 -66.27
N PRO A 36 -12.01 9.20 -65.12
CA PRO A 36 -10.75 8.53 -64.77
C PRO A 36 -10.37 7.46 -65.79
N ALA A 37 -9.06 7.26 -66.02
CA ALA A 37 -8.57 6.27 -66.98
C ALA A 37 -8.77 4.80 -66.53
N GLU A 38 -8.98 4.57 -65.25
CA GLU A 38 -9.16 3.24 -64.68
C GLU A 38 -10.66 2.90 -64.53
N PRO A 39 -11.09 1.68 -64.89
CA PRO A 39 -12.50 1.30 -64.88
C PRO A 39 -13.07 1.23 -63.45
N TRP A 40 -14.36 1.53 -63.34
CA TRP A 40 -15.12 1.39 -62.10
C TRP A 40 -15.23 -0.08 -61.69
N LEU A 41 -14.97 -0.36 -60.42
CA LEU A 41 -15.13 -1.69 -59.82
C LEU A 41 -16.29 -1.66 -58.82
N ASP A 42 -17.41 -2.32 -59.15
CA ASP A 42 -18.64 -2.28 -58.33
C ASP A 42 -18.42 -2.71 -56.88
N GLU A 43 -17.51 -3.65 -56.62
CA GLU A 43 -17.20 -4.15 -55.28
C GLU A 43 -16.62 -3.07 -54.35
N LEU A 44 -15.95 -2.04 -54.89
CA LEU A 44 -15.34 -0.97 -54.11
C LEU A 44 -16.30 0.19 -53.87
N GLY A 45 -17.36 0.34 -54.68
CA GLY A 45 -18.28 1.47 -54.63
C GLY A 45 -17.55 2.81 -54.55
N VAL A 46 -17.90 3.63 -53.55
CA VAL A 46 -17.29 4.95 -53.30
C VAL A 46 -15.78 4.92 -53.02
N HIS A 47 -15.18 3.75 -52.76
CA HIS A 47 -13.73 3.60 -52.59
C HIS A 47 -12.96 3.51 -53.90
N ASN A 48 -13.64 3.55 -55.06
CA ASN A 48 -12.98 3.63 -56.34
C ASN A 48 -12.04 4.84 -56.45
N PHE A 49 -12.35 5.98 -55.79
CA PHE A 49 -11.51 7.17 -55.82
C PHE A 49 -11.52 7.97 -54.50
N PRO A 50 -10.36 8.47 -54.02
CA PRO A 50 -9.02 8.35 -54.62
C PRO A 50 -8.35 6.99 -54.31
N ARG A 51 -7.85 6.30 -55.34
CA ARG A 51 -7.04 5.07 -55.16
C ARG A 51 -5.70 5.47 -54.54
N LYS A 52 -5.50 5.12 -53.26
CA LYS A 52 -4.22 5.35 -52.59
C LYS A 52 -3.17 4.47 -53.27
N PRO A 53 -2.06 5.03 -53.78
CA PRO A 53 -0.98 4.22 -54.34
C PRO A 53 -0.44 3.26 -53.26
N ALA A 54 -0.08 2.05 -53.66
CA ALA A 54 0.45 1.04 -52.74
C ALA A 54 1.65 1.61 -51.97
N LYS A 55 1.59 1.55 -50.63
CA LYS A 55 2.65 2.08 -49.76
C LYS A 55 3.91 1.24 -49.97
N LYS A 56 5.04 1.87 -50.32
CA LYS A 56 6.35 1.20 -50.38
C LYS A 56 6.65 0.55 -49.03
N ALA A 57 7.15 -0.69 -49.07
CA ALA A 57 7.52 -1.43 -47.87
C ALA A 57 8.55 -0.63 -47.04
N PRO A 58 8.37 -0.51 -45.72
CA PRO A 58 9.34 0.12 -44.84
C PRO A 58 10.68 -0.63 -44.88
N ARG A 59 11.80 0.09 -44.86
CA ARG A 59 13.13 -0.51 -44.78
C ARG A 59 13.40 -1.04 -43.36
N VAL A 60 14.07 -2.18 -43.22
CA VAL A 60 14.42 -2.77 -41.92
C VAL A 60 15.88 -2.45 -41.61
N GLU A 61 16.17 -1.94 -40.41
CA GLU A 61 17.52 -1.56 -39.98
C GLU A 61 17.81 -2.17 -38.60
N HIS A 62 18.99 -2.76 -38.43
CA HIS A 62 19.47 -3.25 -37.14
C HIS A 62 20.59 -2.33 -36.64
N THR A 63 20.56 -1.96 -35.36
CA THR A 63 21.51 -1.02 -34.75
C THR A 63 22.02 -1.59 -33.44
N LEU A 64 23.34 -1.69 -33.29
CA LEU A 64 23.98 -2.00 -32.01
C LEU A 64 24.01 -0.74 -31.16
N THR A 65 23.57 -0.81 -29.91
CA THR A 65 23.55 0.33 -28.98
C THR A 65 24.16 -0.04 -27.64
N CYS A 66 24.97 0.85 -27.07
CA CYS A 66 25.56 0.66 -25.75
C CYS A 66 25.01 1.68 -24.73
N VAL A 67 24.52 1.18 -23.59
CA VAL A 67 24.18 1.97 -22.40
C VAL A 67 25.40 1.97 -21.47
N ALA A 68 26.18 3.05 -21.51
CA ALA A 68 27.32 3.24 -20.61
C ALA A 68 26.88 3.99 -19.34
N LEU A 69 27.18 3.38 -18.18
CA LEU A 69 26.82 3.83 -16.84
C LEU A 69 28.07 4.19 -16.05
N ARG A 70 28.00 5.23 -15.21
CA ARG A 70 29.02 5.49 -14.18
C ARG A 70 28.37 5.87 -12.84
N PRO A 71 29.02 5.57 -11.70
CA PRO A 71 28.56 6.05 -10.40
C PRO A 71 28.71 7.58 -10.32
N GLY A 72 27.60 8.31 -10.10
CA GLY A 72 27.62 9.76 -9.90
C GLY A 72 28.03 10.16 -8.49
N GLY A 73 28.43 11.43 -8.31
CA GLY A 73 28.92 11.97 -7.02
C GLY A 73 27.90 11.94 -5.87
N ASP A 74 26.60 11.89 -6.20
CA ASP A 74 25.50 11.86 -5.23
C ASP A 74 24.94 10.44 -4.99
N GLY A 75 25.57 9.40 -5.55
CA GLY A 75 25.13 8.00 -5.43
C GLY A 75 24.06 7.56 -6.45
N GLU A 76 23.77 8.41 -7.45
CA GLU A 76 22.89 8.09 -8.59
C GLU A 76 23.72 7.73 -9.83
N ASP A 77 23.24 6.78 -10.63
CA ASP A 77 23.91 6.40 -11.88
C ASP A 77 23.73 7.48 -12.97
N GLU A 78 24.82 7.83 -13.63
CA GLU A 78 24.83 8.72 -14.79
C GLU A 78 24.99 7.93 -16.09
N TYR A 79 24.28 8.38 -17.13
CA TYR A 79 24.20 7.74 -18.44
C TYR A 79 24.92 8.58 -19.48
N LEU A 80 25.75 7.94 -20.29
CA LEU A 80 26.41 8.60 -21.43
C LEU A 80 25.45 8.75 -22.61
N LEU A 81 25.32 9.98 -23.11
CA LEU A 81 24.60 10.28 -24.36
C LEU A 81 25.49 11.05 -25.33
N THR A 82 25.31 10.78 -26.61
CA THR A 82 25.93 11.50 -27.72
C THR A 82 24.87 12.25 -28.53
N GLN A 83 25.25 13.38 -29.14
CA GLN A 83 24.33 14.16 -29.95
C GLN A 83 24.32 13.66 -31.40
N ARG A 84 23.13 13.48 -31.99
CA ARG A 84 22.99 13.12 -33.41
C ARG A 84 23.44 14.27 -34.32
N PRO A 85 23.94 13.96 -35.53
CA PRO A 85 24.24 14.99 -36.53
C PRO A 85 23.07 15.95 -36.76
N ASN A 86 23.37 17.21 -37.09
CA ASN A 86 22.38 18.28 -37.30
C ASN A 86 21.50 18.10 -38.56
N LYS A 87 21.63 16.99 -39.28
CA LYS A 87 20.85 16.65 -40.48
C LYS A 87 20.42 15.19 -40.42
N GLY A 88 19.21 14.90 -40.90
CA GLY A 88 18.66 13.55 -40.97
C GLY A 88 17.50 13.30 -40.00
N LEU A 89 17.08 12.04 -39.91
CA LEU A 89 15.99 11.63 -39.03
C LEU A 89 16.42 11.78 -37.57
N LEU A 90 15.65 12.52 -36.77
CA LEU A 90 15.96 12.82 -35.37
C LEU A 90 17.22 13.68 -35.17
N ALA A 91 17.53 14.57 -36.13
CA ALA A 91 18.69 15.46 -36.08
C ALA A 91 18.80 16.27 -34.77
N GLY A 92 20.01 16.36 -34.21
CA GLY A 92 20.32 17.14 -33.01
C GLY A 92 19.76 16.59 -31.69
N MET A 93 19.00 15.51 -31.70
CA MET A 93 18.55 14.82 -30.49
C MET A 93 19.68 14.01 -29.84
N TRP A 94 19.52 13.73 -28.56
CA TRP A 94 20.45 12.90 -27.79
C TRP A 94 20.12 11.42 -27.95
N GLU A 95 21.14 10.59 -28.17
CA GLU A 95 21.00 9.13 -28.24
C GLU A 95 22.12 8.43 -27.47
N PHE A 96 21.91 7.15 -27.15
CA PHE A 96 22.98 6.32 -26.62
C PHE A 96 23.99 6.01 -27.75
N PRO A 97 25.28 5.84 -27.44
CA PRO A 97 26.29 5.42 -28.42
C PRO A 97 25.80 4.21 -29.22
N SER A 98 25.63 4.39 -30.53
CA SER A 98 24.97 3.43 -31.41
C SER A 98 25.68 3.35 -32.75
N MET A 99 25.71 2.16 -33.35
CA MET A 99 26.26 1.93 -34.68
C MET A 99 25.36 0.98 -35.48
N LEU A 100 25.32 1.13 -36.80
CA LEU A 100 24.58 0.20 -37.66
C LEU A 100 25.20 -1.19 -37.59
N LEU A 101 24.34 -2.20 -37.49
CA LEU A 101 24.77 -3.59 -37.48
C LEU A 101 25.25 -3.97 -38.88
N ASP A 102 26.47 -4.50 -38.94
CA ASP A 102 26.98 -5.21 -40.12
C ASP A 102 26.75 -6.71 -39.93
N GLU A 103 25.92 -7.29 -40.80
CA GLU A 103 25.49 -8.69 -40.69
C GLU A 103 26.62 -9.68 -40.95
N GLU A 104 27.69 -9.27 -41.65
CA GLU A 104 28.85 -10.11 -41.96
C GLU A 104 29.73 -10.40 -40.74
N ASN A 105 29.65 -9.59 -39.68
CA ASN A 105 30.47 -9.72 -38.48
C ASN A 105 29.94 -10.81 -37.54
N SER A 106 30.87 -11.60 -36.95
CA SER A 106 30.57 -12.54 -35.86
C SER A 106 30.20 -11.80 -34.56
N GLU A 107 29.53 -12.48 -33.62
CA GLU A 107 29.08 -11.87 -32.35
C GLU A 107 30.22 -11.22 -31.55
N ILE A 108 31.41 -11.84 -31.56
CA ILE A 108 32.62 -11.32 -30.91
C ILE A 108 33.07 -10.02 -31.59
N GLN A 109 33.14 -10.02 -32.92
CA GLN A 109 33.51 -8.83 -33.71
C GLN A 109 32.51 -7.68 -33.53
N ARG A 110 31.20 -7.99 -33.38
CA ARG A 110 30.16 -6.99 -33.09
C ARG A 110 30.38 -6.33 -31.72
N ARG A 111 30.70 -7.12 -30.69
CA ARG A 111 30.98 -6.61 -29.33
C ARG A 111 32.26 -5.76 -29.31
N GLU A 112 33.30 -6.19 -30.02
CA GLU A 112 34.55 -5.43 -30.14
C GLU A 112 34.34 -4.11 -30.88
N ALA A 113 33.59 -4.10 -31.98
CA ALA A 113 33.26 -2.88 -32.72
C ALA A 113 32.44 -1.88 -31.89
N LEU A 114 31.45 -2.36 -31.12
CA LEU A 114 30.67 -1.52 -30.22
C LEU A 114 31.53 -0.97 -29.06
N CYS A 115 32.43 -1.79 -28.50
CA CYS A 115 33.41 -1.34 -27.51
C CYS A 115 34.35 -0.27 -28.07
N ALA A 116 34.82 -0.43 -29.31
CA ALA A 116 35.69 0.54 -29.97
C ALA A 116 34.96 1.88 -30.18
N GLU A 117 33.68 1.86 -30.54
CA GLU A 117 32.88 3.08 -30.71
C GLU A 117 32.63 3.81 -29.38
N VAL A 118 32.26 3.08 -28.32
CA VAL A 118 32.12 3.66 -26.97
C VAL A 118 33.47 4.17 -26.44
N GLY A 119 34.54 3.41 -26.71
CA GLY A 119 35.91 3.79 -26.37
C GLY A 119 36.38 5.04 -27.09
N ARG A 120 36.01 5.22 -28.36
CA ARG A 120 36.27 6.44 -29.14
C ARG A 120 35.57 7.66 -28.56
N VAL A 121 34.34 7.50 -28.06
CA VAL A 121 33.58 8.59 -27.41
C VAL A 121 34.19 8.96 -26.06
N LEU A 122 34.62 7.97 -25.28
CA LEU A 122 35.15 8.18 -23.93
C LEU A 122 36.66 8.43 -23.86
N GLY A 123 37.40 8.18 -24.94
CA GLY A 123 38.86 8.24 -24.96
C GLY A 123 39.53 7.10 -24.18
N VAL A 124 38.86 5.96 -24.00
CA VAL A 124 39.30 4.83 -23.17
C VAL A 124 39.21 3.53 -23.97
N GLU A 125 40.19 2.65 -23.84
CA GLU A 125 40.17 1.34 -24.49
C GLU A 125 39.37 0.32 -23.64
N PHE A 126 38.30 -0.24 -24.21
CA PHE A 126 37.45 -1.24 -23.55
C PHE A 126 37.59 -2.61 -24.23
N LYS A 127 37.63 -3.70 -23.43
CA LYS A 127 37.55 -5.07 -23.95
C LYS A 127 36.09 -5.52 -24.08
N GLY A 128 35.78 -6.28 -25.14
CA GLY A 128 34.43 -6.78 -25.45
C GLY A 128 33.74 -7.57 -24.33
N ASP A 129 34.52 -8.22 -23.46
CA ASP A 129 34.02 -9.02 -22.34
C ASP A 129 33.27 -8.22 -21.27
N LEU A 130 33.47 -6.89 -21.23
CA LEU A 130 32.81 -6.00 -20.28
C LEU A 130 31.38 -5.62 -20.71
N LEU A 131 31.03 -5.80 -21.99
CA LEU A 131 29.68 -5.55 -22.48
C LEU A 131 28.75 -6.69 -22.11
N ARG A 132 27.66 -6.35 -21.40
CA ARG A 132 26.58 -7.28 -21.07
C ARG A 132 25.42 -7.07 -22.03
N TYR A 133 24.97 -8.14 -22.67
CA TYR A 133 23.76 -8.10 -23.49
C TYR A 133 22.52 -7.82 -22.62
N VAL A 134 21.67 -6.90 -23.08
CA VAL A 134 20.51 -6.39 -22.35
C VAL A 134 19.22 -6.90 -23.00
N GLY A 135 19.11 -6.81 -24.32
CA GLY A 135 17.92 -7.21 -25.07
C GLY A 135 17.74 -6.43 -26.36
N GLU A 136 16.62 -6.69 -27.05
CA GLU A 136 16.26 -6.00 -28.29
C GLU A 136 15.09 -5.04 -28.08
N VAL A 137 15.12 -3.91 -28.77
CA VAL A 137 14.05 -2.91 -28.75
C VAL A 137 13.68 -2.52 -30.16
N VAL A 138 12.41 -2.74 -30.50
CA VAL A 138 11.87 -2.37 -31.82
C VAL A 138 11.24 -0.97 -31.75
N HIS A 139 11.64 -0.11 -32.69
CA HIS A 139 11.07 1.20 -32.90
C HIS A 139 10.66 1.38 -34.36
N ILE A 140 9.37 1.66 -34.57
CA ILE A 140 8.76 1.72 -35.89
C ILE A 140 8.55 3.18 -36.27
N PHE A 141 9.26 3.63 -37.31
CA PHE A 141 8.99 4.88 -38.02
C PHE A 141 8.11 4.62 -39.25
N SER A 142 7.50 5.68 -39.79
CA SER A 142 6.60 5.58 -40.95
C SER A 142 7.22 4.91 -42.19
N HIS A 143 8.55 4.98 -42.33
CA HIS A 143 9.33 4.49 -43.47
C HIS A 143 10.47 3.52 -43.08
N ILE A 144 10.68 3.27 -41.78
CA ILE A 144 11.82 2.49 -41.26
C ILE A 144 11.35 1.65 -40.07
N HIS A 145 11.63 0.35 -40.09
CA HIS A 145 11.49 -0.53 -38.95
C HIS A 145 12.89 -0.73 -38.35
N GLN A 146 13.17 -0.07 -37.23
CA GLN A 146 14.49 -0.11 -36.62
C GLN A 146 14.49 -1.03 -35.39
N THR A 147 15.43 -1.96 -35.33
CA THR A 147 15.65 -2.87 -34.20
C THR A 147 16.98 -2.55 -33.55
N TYR A 148 16.93 -2.13 -32.29
CA TYR A 148 18.11 -1.83 -31.48
C TYR A 148 18.50 -3.05 -30.67
N ILE A 149 19.74 -3.50 -30.81
CA ILE A 149 20.36 -4.56 -30.01
C ILE A 149 21.17 -3.88 -28.93
N VAL A 150 20.72 -3.99 -27.68
CA VAL A 150 21.21 -3.19 -26.57
C VAL A 150 22.22 -3.98 -25.74
N TYR A 151 23.37 -3.35 -25.49
CA TYR A 151 24.40 -3.80 -24.55
C TYR A 151 24.58 -2.76 -23.44
N SER A 152 25.11 -3.16 -22.29
CA SER A 152 25.42 -2.26 -21.17
C SER A 152 26.85 -2.44 -20.70
N VAL A 153 27.46 -1.35 -20.22
CA VAL A 153 28.80 -1.34 -19.62
C VAL A 153 28.82 -0.39 -18.42
N CYS A 154 29.50 -0.81 -17.35
CA CYS A 154 29.73 0.04 -16.17
C CYS A 154 31.17 0.55 -16.19
N VAL A 155 31.33 1.87 -16.24
CA VAL A 155 32.62 2.56 -16.32
C VAL A 155 33.03 2.98 -14.91
N LYS A 156 34.23 2.55 -14.47
CA LYS A 156 34.80 2.93 -13.16
C LYS A 156 35.54 4.26 -13.26
N ASP A 157 35.48 5.07 -12.19
CA ASP A 157 36.02 6.45 -12.10
C ASP A 157 37.50 6.61 -12.48
N GLU A 158 38.32 5.56 -12.36
CA GLU A 158 39.76 5.62 -12.68
C GLU A 158 40.06 5.91 -14.17
N HIS A 159 39.08 5.84 -15.07
CA HIS A 159 39.28 5.98 -16.51
C HIS A 159 38.69 7.27 -17.11
N VAL A 160 37.99 8.10 -16.35
CA VAL A 160 37.27 9.27 -16.89
C VAL A 160 37.65 10.55 -16.15
N SER A 161 38.38 11.45 -16.81
CA SER A 161 38.71 12.78 -16.28
C SER A 161 37.42 13.59 -16.05
N LYS A 162 37.23 14.14 -14.85
CA LYS A 162 36.05 14.93 -14.44
C LYS A 162 35.79 16.21 -15.26
N GLU A 163 36.70 16.60 -16.15
CA GLU A 163 36.65 17.87 -16.89
C GLU A 163 36.34 17.75 -18.39
N MET A 164 36.03 16.56 -18.91
CA MET A 164 35.84 16.38 -20.35
C MET A 164 34.35 16.42 -20.76
N GLN A 165 33.73 17.60 -20.66
CA GLN A 165 32.48 17.90 -21.36
C GLN A 165 32.83 18.45 -22.76
N SER A 166 32.40 17.74 -23.81
CA SER A 166 32.53 18.17 -25.20
C SER A 166 31.15 18.54 -25.75
N GLU A 167 31.06 19.41 -26.75
CA GLU A 167 29.78 19.76 -27.40
C GLU A 167 29.00 18.53 -27.91
N ASN A 168 29.67 17.39 -28.12
CA ASN A 168 29.10 16.21 -28.78
C ASN A 168 28.68 15.05 -27.86
N PHE A 169 29.01 15.07 -26.56
CA PHE A 169 28.57 14.04 -25.60
C PHE A 169 28.45 14.58 -24.18
N GLN A 170 27.52 14.03 -23.40
CA GLN A 170 27.27 14.43 -22.01
C GLN A 170 26.85 13.24 -21.14
N TRP A 171 27.06 13.39 -19.83
CA TRP A 171 26.58 12.47 -18.81
C TRP A 171 25.32 13.05 -18.16
N LEU A 172 24.21 12.33 -18.22
CA LEU A 172 22.95 12.76 -17.62
C LEU A 172 22.50 11.78 -16.54
N THR A 173 21.97 12.31 -15.44
CA THR A 173 21.21 11.50 -14.48
C THR A 173 19.88 11.06 -15.08
N ARG A 174 19.29 9.97 -14.57
CA ARG A 174 18.02 9.43 -15.06
C ARG A 174 16.89 10.46 -15.15
N PRO A 175 16.65 11.36 -14.17
CA PRO A 175 15.59 12.36 -14.25
C PRO A 175 15.81 13.33 -15.42
N VAL A 176 17.05 13.80 -15.58
CA VAL A 176 17.42 14.75 -16.64
C VAL A 176 17.34 14.09 -18.02
N LEU A 177 17.69 12.81 -18.14
CA LEU A 177 17.56 12.04 -19.38
C LEU A 177 16.08 11.89 -19.81
N LEU A 178 15.17 11.68 -18.86
CA LEU A 178 13.74 11.56 -19.15
C LEU A 178 13.14 12.88 -19.67
N GLU A 179 13.69 14.02 -19.25
CA GLU A 179 13.31 15.36 -19.70
C GLU A 179 14.07 15.81 -20.96
N ALA A 180 15.23 15.22 -21.23
CA ALA A 180 16.04 15.54 -22.39
C ALA A 180 15.33 15.20 -23.72
N ALA A 181 15.78 15.87 -24.78
CA ALA A 181 15.36 15.67 -26.17
C ALA A 181 15.91 14.35 -26.73
N VAL A 182 15.37 13.23 -26.20
CA VAL A 182 15.72 11.85 -26.52
C VAL A 182 14.49 11.18 -27.14
N SER A 183 14.70 10.33 -28.16
CA SER A 183 13.59 9.67 -28.85
C SER A 183 12.82 8.70 -27.94
N THR A 184 11.54 8.46 -28.25
CA THR A 184 10.72 7.51 -27.48
C THR A 184 11.25 6.08 -27.57
N GLY A 185 11.96 5.71 -28.64
CA GLY A 185 12.69 4.44 -28.76
C GLY A 185 13.82 4.33 -27.75
N MET A 186 14.66 5.36 -27.65
CA MET A 186 15.79 5.43 -26.72
C MET A 186 15.34 5.42 -25.25
N LYS A 187 14.23 6.08 -24.93
CA LYS A 187 13.64 6.03 -23.58
C LYS A 187 13.18 4.62 -23.19
N LYS A 188 12.81 3.75 -24.15
CA LYS A 188 12.52 2.34 -23.86
C LYS A 188 13.76 1.57 -23.42
N PHE A 189 14.98 1.99 -23.77
CA PHE A 189 16.19 1.29 -23.35
C PHE A 189 16.40 1.40 -21.85
N LEU A 190 15.96 2.49 -21.22
CA LEU A 190 15.92 2.59 -19.75
C LEU A 190 14.94 1.61 -19.11
N VAL A 191 13.89 1.21 -19.83
CA VAL A 191 12.91 0.20 -19.38
C VAL A 191 13.44 -1.20 -19.66
N THR A 192 14.05 -1.46 -20.82
CA THR A 192 14.63 -2.76 -21.17
C THR A 192 15.90 -3.06 -20.38
N SER A 193 16.77 -2.07 -20.14
CA SER A 193 17.90 -2.15 -19.21
C SER A 193 17.47 -2.36 -17.76
N TRP A 194 16.27 -1.91 -17.41
CA TRP A 194 15.65 -2.18 -16.11
C TRP A 194 15.03 -3.59 -16.05
N LEU A 195 14.35 -4.04 -17.11
CA LEU A 195 13.77 -5.40 -17.22
C LEU A 195 14.85 -6.50 -17.27
N SER A 196 16.00 -6.23 -17.88
CA SER A 196 17.15 -7.14 -17.94
C SER A 196 17.99 -7.16 -16.66
N GLY A 197 17.86 -6.14 -15.80
CA GLY A 197 18.28 -6.18 -14.40
C GLY A 197 17.26 -6.85 -13.46
N TYR A 198 16.05 -7.14 -13.95
CA TYR A 198 14.96 -7.78 -13.21
C TYR A 198 14.98 -9.29 -13.45
N SER A 199 15.78 -10.01 -12.67
CA SER A 199 15.76 -11.47 -12.70
C SER A 199 14.61 -12.01 -11.83
N TYR A 200 13.65 -12.69 -12.46
CA TYR A 200 12.61 -13.47 -11.77
C TYR A 200 13.18 -14.65 -10.95
N LEU A 201 14.51 -14.88 -10.99
CA LEU A 201 15.18 -15.94 -10.25
C LEU A 201 15.94 -15.45 -9.02
N CYS A 202 16.45 -14.23 -8.98
CA CYS A 202 17.06 -13.64 -7.79
C CYS A 202 17.17 -12.14 -7.97
N GLN A 203 16.54 -11.41 -7.06
CA GLN A 203 16.52 -9.96 -7.08
C GLN A 203 16.75 -9.45 -5.66
N PRO A 204 17.85 -8.70 -5.43
CA PRO A 204 18.07 -8.04 -4.16
C PRO A 204 16.95 -7.05 -3.87
N VAL A 205 16.78 -6.74 -2.58
CA VAL A 205 15.95 -5.61 -2.19
C VAL A 205 16.77 -4.35 -2.48
N ASP A 206 16.24 -3.49 -3.33
CA ASP A 206 16.89 -2.22 -3.63
C ASP A 206 16.62 -1.22 -2.51
N TYR A 207 17.61 -1.04 -1.62
CA TYR A 207 17.61 -0.05 -0.55
C TYR A 207 18.21 1.31 -0.97
N SER A 208 18.40 1.56 -2.27
CA SER A 208 18.96 2.81 -2.79
C SER A 208 17.96 3.98 -2.70
N THR A 209 18.46 5.21 -2.83
CA THR A 209 17.67 6.45 -2.80
C THR A 209 17.03 6.80 -4.14
N SER A 210 17.14 5.93 -5.14
CA SER A 210 16.63 6.23 -6.48
C SER A 210 15.12 6.46 -6.46
N PRO A 211 14.56 7.38 -7.26
CA PRO A 211 13.10 7.63 -7.29
C PRO A 211 12.25 6.40 -7.64
N LEU A 212 12.86 5.32 -8.12
CA LEU A 212 12.22 4.05 -8.45
C LEU A 212 12.34 3.04 -7.30
N ALA A 213 13.49 2.99 -6.61
CA ALA A 213 13.64 2.28 -5.34
C ALA A 213 12.74 2.91 -4.27
N MET A 214 12.62 4.23 -4.18
CA MET A 214 11.68 4.90 -3.27
C MET A 214 10.20 4.66 -3.61
N ARG A 215 9.88 4.28 -4.85
CA ARG A 215 8.51 3.90 -5.27
C ARG A 215 8.13 2.49 -4.82
N VAL A 216 9.10 1.57 -4.75
CA VAL A 216 8.94 0.17 -4.31
C VAL A 216 9.19 0.03 -2.79
N CYS A 217 10.27 0.62 -2.31
CA CYS A 217 10.64 0.90 -0.92
C CYS A 217 10.20 2.32 -0.52
N ILE A 218 8.89 2.56 -0.41
CA ILE A 218 8.41 3.73 0.35
C ILE A 218 8.81 3.61 1.86
N ILE A 219 9.42 2.50 2.24
CA ILE A 219 9.82 2.19 3.60
C ILE A 219 11.28 1.72 3.57
N LEU A 220 12.18 2.59 4.00
CA LEU A 220 13.35 2.34 4.88
C LEU A 220 14.56 3.19 4.49
N ARG A 221 14.92 4.13 5.36
CA ARG A 221 16.32 4.53 5.55
C ARG A 221 17.01 3.56 6.53
N LYS A 222 18.28 3.30 6.22
CA LYS A 222 19.23 2.29 6.73
C LYS A 222 19.58 2.42 8.23
N LYS A 223 19.41 1.35 9.04
CA LYS A 223 20.41 0.78 10.01
C LYS A 223 19.81 -0.25 10.98
N ASN A 224 19.92 -1.54 10.65
CA ASN A 224 20.82 -2.48 11.33
C ASN A 224 20.58 -3.90 10.79
N SER A 225 21.65 -4.49 10.30
CA SER A 225 21.84 -5.92 10.17
C SER A 225 21.62 -6.60 11.53
N GLN A 226 21.00 -7.78 11.50
CA GLN A 226 20.91 -8.76 12.58
C GLN A 226 19.95 -8.38 13.74
N LEU A 227 18.64 -8.63 13.59
CA LEU A 227 17.76 -8.89 14.74
C LEU A 227 16.60 -9.84 14.39
N THR A 228 16.77 -11.10 14.80
CA THR A 228 15.84 -12.19 15.14
C THR A 228 14.38 -12.15 14.65
N TYR A 229 14.16 -12.29 13.33
CA TYR A 229 12.84 -12.58 12.72
C TYR A 229 12.19 -13.88 13.22
N LEU A 230 13.01 -14.84 13.66
CA LEU A 230 12.56 -16.16 14.08
C LEU A 230 11.65 -16.11 15.32
N HIS A 231 11.85 -15.18 16.25
CA HIS A 231 11.04 -15.10 17.48
C HIS A 231 9.60 -14.62 17.24
N ILE A 232 9.39 -13.65 16.35
CA ILE A 232 8.03 -13.11 16.08
C ILE A 232 7.18 -14.13 15.33
N PHE A 233 7.76 -14.82 14.34
CA PHE A 233 7.09 -15.89 13.60
C PHE A 233 6.85 -17.13 14.47
N HIS A 234 7.82 -17.50 15.33
CA HIS A 234 7.68 -18.61 16.28
C HIS A 234 6.57 -18.35 17.31
N HIS A 235 6.47 -17.14 17.86
CA HIS A 235 5.36 -16.80 18.77
C HIS A 235 4.00 -16.76 18.05
N GLY A 236 3.90 -16.13 16.86
CA GLY A 236 2.64 -16.05 16.09
C GLY A 236 2.12 -17.40 15.58
N SER A 237 3.03 -18.30 15.17
CA SER A 237 2.68 -19.65 14.69
C SER A 237 2.41 -20.63 15.84
N MET A 238 3.14 -20.56 16.96
CA MET A 238 2.84 -21.35 18.16
C MET A 238 1.43 -21.07 18.72
N ILE A 239 0.94 -19.82 18.63
CA ILE A 239 -0.41 -19.44 19.03
C ILE A 239 -1.49 -20.18 18.20
N LEU A 240 -1.25 -20.42 16.92
CA LEU A 240 -2.19 -21.12 16.02
C LEU A 240 -2.03 -22.64 16.06
N PHE A 241 -0.81 -23.16 16.26
CA PHE A 241 -0.60 -24.59 16.47
C PHE A 241 -1.24 -25.10 17.77
N SER A 242 -1.27 -24.26 18.82
CA SER A 242 -2.00 -24.57 20.06
C SER A 242 -3.52 -24.67 19.86
N TRP A 243 -4.08 -24.15 18.76
CA TRP A 243 -5.50 -24.33 18.40
C TRP A 243 -5.80 -25.71 17.78
N ALA A 244 -4.81 -26.35 17.14
CA ALA A 244 -4.98 -27.65 16.49
C ALA A 244 -5.23 -28.79 17.51
N GLU A 245 -4.77 -28.63 18.75
CA GLU A 245 -4.99 -29.61 19.84
C GLU A 245 -6.36 -29.45 20.55
N VAL A 246 -7.12 -28.39 20.27
CA VAL A 246 -8.31 -28.01 21.06
C VAL A 246 -9.63 -28.59 20.52
N LYS A 247 -9.60 -29.41 19.46
CA LYS A 247 -10.82 -30.09 18.96
C LYS A 247 -11.53 -30.98 19.99
N HIS A 248 -10.94 -31.24 21.16
CA HIS A 248 -11.48 -32.15 22.17
C HIS A 248 -11.99 -31.55 23.49
N PHE A 249 -11.91 -30.23 23.75
CA PHE A 249 -12.38 -29.68 25.03
C PHE A 249 -13.65 -28.84 24.91
N ALA A 250 -14.79 -29.47 25.19
CA ALA A 250 -16.03 -28.82 25.58
C ALA A 250 -15.84 -28.11 26.94
N GLY A 251 -15.32 -26.88 26.93
CA GLY A 251 -15.02 -26.12 28.15
C GLY A 251 -14.62 -24.67 27.91
N GLY A 252 -15.36 -23.94 27.08
CA GLY A 252 -14.97 -22.64 26.51
C GLY A 252 -14.97 -21.41 27.44
N GLN A 253 -15.03 -21.56 28.76
CA GLN A 253 -15.18 -20.43 29.70
C GLN A 253 -13.98 -20.21 30.63
N LEU A 254 -13.26 -21.26 31.04
CA LEU A 254 -12.00 -21.14 31.80
C LEU A 254 -10.77 -20.97 30.88
N PHE A 255 -10.82 -21.51 29.66
CA PHE A 255 -9.71 -21.39 28.70
C PHE A 255 -9.57 -19.97 28.15
N PHE A 256 -10.68 -19.28 27.86
CA PHE A 256 -10.63 -17.92 27.28
C PHE A 256 -10.10 -16.87 28.28
N THR A 257 -10.40 -17.02 29.57
CA THR A 257 -9.90 -16.14 30.65
C THR A 257 -8.44 -16.43 30.99
N GLY A 258 -8.03 -17.70 31.05
CA GLY A 258 -6.61 -18.09 31.22
C GLY A 258 -5.75 -17.72 30.01
N TRP A 259 -6.27 -17.92 28.79
CA TRP A 259 -5.62 -17.54 27.53
C TRP A 259 -5.49 -16.02 27.42
N MET A 260 -6.55 -15.24 27.69
CA MET A 260 -6.47 -13.78 27.71
C MET A 260 -5.47 -13.25 28.75
N ASN A 261 -5.40 -13.85 29.95
CA ASN A 261 -4.43 -13.42 30.96
C ASN A 261 -2.99 -13.72 30.55
N ASN A 262 -2.70 -14.93 30.05
CA ASN A 262 -1.35 -15.29 29.61
C ASN A 262 -0.94 -14.54 28.33
N PHE A 263 -1.89 -14.29 27.43
CA PHE A 263 -1.68 -13.55 26.18
C PHE A 263 -1.47 -12.05 26.41
N VAL A 264 -2.24 -11.44 27.31
CA VAL A 264 -2.00 -10.06 27.76
C VAL A 264 -0.64 -9.95 28.43
N HIS A 265 -0.24 -10.90 29.29
CA HIS A 265 1.09 -10.94 29.89
C HIS A 265 2.21 -11.03 28.84
N ILE A 266 2.13 -11.98 27.91
CA ILE A 266 3.17 -12.18 26.87
C ILE A 266 3.27 -10.96 25.95
N ILE A 267 2.15 -10.31 25.59
CA ILE A 267 2.15 -9.08 24.80
C ILE A 267 2.67 -7.91 25.63
N MET A 268 2.30 -7.76 26.90
CA MET A 268 2.83 -6.70 27.77
C MET A 268 4.34 -6.82 27.91
N TYR A 269 4.89 -8.03 28.08
CA TYR A 269 6.32 -8.29 28.18
C TYR A 269 7.06 -8.16 26.84
N SER A 270 6.44 -8.52 25.72
CA SER A 270 7.00 -8.32 24.38
C SER A 270 6.98 -6.84 23.96
N TYR A 271 5.93 -6.12 24.35
CA TYR A 271 5.79 -4.67 24.24
C TYR A 271 6.82 -3.96 25.12
N TYR A 272 6.98 -4.39 26.38
CA TYR A 272 8.05 -3.91 27.25
C TYR A 272 9.43 -4.21 26.65
N GLY A 273 9.64 -5.42 26.10
CA GLY A 273 10.91 -5.82 25.49
C GLY A 273 11.28 -5.01 24.26
N LEU A 274 10.35 -4.81 23.32
CA LEU A 274 10.56 -4.00 22.11
C LEU A 274 10.67 -2.51 22.43
N ALA A 275 9.88 -2.01 23.39
CA ALA A 275 9.98 -0.65 23.87
C ALA A 275 11.32 -0.43 24.59
N VAL A 276 11.78 -1.37 25.44
CA VAL A 276 13.08 -1.30 26.15
C VAL A 276 14.26 -1.42 25.20
N LEU A 277 14.21 -2.30 24.20
CA LEU A 277 15.27 -2.43 23.18
C LEU A 277 15.34 -1.22 22.24
N GLY A 278 14.20 -0.63 21.86
CA GLY A 278 14.14 0.66 21.15
C GLY A 278 14.61 1.83 22.01
N MET A 279 14.28 1.83 23.30
CA MET A 279 14.70 2.82 24.31
C MET A 279 16.22 2.78 24.56
N GLN A 280 16.86 1.60 24.45
CA GLN A 280 18.31 1.45 24.69
C GLN A 280 19.17 2.18 23.65
N LYS A 281 18.67 2.36 22.42
CA LYS A 281 19.36 3.12 21.36
C LYS A 281 19.26 4.64 21.54
N TYR A 282 18.20 5.15 22.19
CA TYR A 282 17.96 6.59 22.42
C TYR A 282 18.56 7.13 23.73
N LEU A 283 18.99 6.25 24.65
CA LEU A 283 19.70 6.64 25.87
C LEU A 283 21.04 7.36 25.62
N TRP A 284 21.59 7.26 24.41
CA TRP A 284 22.80 7.98 23.98
C TRP A 284 22.57 9.48 23.69
N TRP A 285 21.33 9.97 23.69
CA TRP A 285 21.00 11.38 23.45
C TRP A 285 20.85 12.22 24.74
N LYS A 286 21.18 11.64 25.91
CA LYS A 286 21.00 12.25 27.24
C LYS A 286 21.83 13.52 27.50
N GLN A 287 22.71 13.94 26.59
CA GLN A 287 23.73 14.97 26.85
C GLN A 287 23.37 16.39 26.36
N TYR A 288 22.19 16.61 25.76
CA TYR A 288 21.85 17.89 25.10
C TYR A 288 20.62 18.65 25.65
N LEU A 289 20.00 18.21 26.75
CA LEU A 289 18.75 18.81 27.25
C LEU A 289 18.98 19.63 28.53
N THR A 290 19.32 20.91 28.37
CA THR A 290 19.59 21.83 29.48
C THR A 290 18.42 22.77 29.82
N ILE A 291 18.06 22.74 31.11
CA ILE A 291 17.67 23.87 32.00
C ILE A 291 16.18 24.32 32.10
N LEU A 292 15.25 23.94 31.21
CA LEU A 292 13.81 24.26 31.41
C LEU A 292 12.85 23.06 31.52
N GLN A 293 13.32 21.83 31.28
CA GLN A 293 12.52 20.60 31.41
C GLN A 293 12.37 20.05 32.85
N LEU A 294 13.01 20.67 33.85
CA LEU A 294 13.05 20.14 35.23
C LEU A 294 11.73 20.30 36.01
N SER A 295 10.89 21.30 35.75
CA SER A 295 9.67 21.50 36.57
C SER A 295 8.49 20.61 36.14
N MET A 296 8.36 20.30 34.85
CA MET A 296 7.29 19.43 34.33
C MET A 296 7.56 17.93 34.61
N TYR A 297 8.83 17.53 34.78
CA TYR A 297 9.24 16.12 34.92
C TYR A 297 9.03 15.52 36.31
N HIS A 298 8.96 16.35 37.37
CA HIS A 298 8.81 15.82 38.74
C HIS A 298 7.46 15.13 39.00
N TRP A 299 6.41 15.45 38.23
CA TRP A 299 5.09 14.80 38.35
C TRP A 299 4.83 13.69 37.32
N THR A 300 5.68 13.53 36.29
CA THR A 300 5.52 12.56 35.17
C THR A 300 6.59 11.46 35.14
N LEU A 301 7.10 11.08 36.31
CA LEU A 301 8.02 9.93 36.47
C LEU A 301 7.31 8.62 36.08
N GLU A 302 8.05 7.70 35.45
CA GLU A 302 7.58 6.36 35.04
C GLU A 302 6.81 5.62 36.14
N ASN A 303 7.28 5.78 37.37
CA ASN A 303 6.67 5.20 38.57
C ASN A 303 5.28 5.78 38.89
N GLY A 304 5.05 7.06 38.60
CA GLY A 304 3.79 7.74 38.85
C GLY A 304 2.66 7.26 37.93
N VAL A 305 2.95 7.07 36.63
CA VAL A 305 1.95 6.58 35.67
C VAL A 305 1.56 5.13 35.95
N LEU A 306 2.55 4.28 36.26
CA LEU A 306 2.27 2.90 36.66
C LEU A 306 1.41 2.86 37.93
N ALA A 307 1.72 3.71 38.93
CA ALA A 307 0.92 3.83 40.14
C ALA A 307 -0.53 4.29 39.85
N ILE A 308 -0.73 5.26 38.96
CA ILE A 308 -2.07 5.72 38.54
C ILE A 308 -2.87 4.59 37.89
N ILE A 309 -2.26 3.82 36.98
CA ILE A 309 -2.92 2.68 36.31
C ILE A 309 -3.28 1.60 37.32
N LEU A 310 -2.34 1.21 38.20
CA LEU A 310 -2.58 0.22 39.24
C LEU A 310 -3.67 0.67 40.21
N PHE A 311 -3.66 1.95 40.61
CA PHE A 311 -4.70 2.54 41.43
C PHE A 311 -6.05 2.51 40.73
N TYR A 312 -6.13 2.90 39.45
CA TYR A 312 -7.35 2.85 38.65
C TYR A 312 -7.92 1.43 38.55
N LEU A 313 -7.08 0.43 38.25
CA LEU A 313 -7.50 -0.98 38.18
C LEU A 313 -7.97 -1.49 39.56
N CYS A 314 -7.29 -1.08 40.63
CA CYS A 314 -7.73 -1.37 42.00
C CYS A 314 -9.09 -0.76 42.29
N VAL A 315 -9.33 0.51 41.95
CA VAL A 315 -10.62 1.19 42.11
C VAL A 315 -11.72 0.49 41.31
N VAL A 316 -11.47 0.12 40.05
CA VAL A 316 -12.40 -0.64 39.20
C VAL A 316 -12.73 -2.02 39.79
N TRP A 317 -11.80 -2.63 40.53
CA TRP A 317 -12.02 -3.91 41.20
C TRP A 317 -12.74 -3.74 42.57
N VAL A 318 -12.36 -2.76 43.39
CA VAL A 318 -12.88 -2.57 44.76
C VAL A 318 -14.24 -1.90 44.78
N VAL A 319 -14.43 -0.79 44.06
CA VAL A 319 -15.64 0.05 44.18
C VAL A 319 -16.93 -0.70 43.82
N PRO A 320 -17.00 -1.52 42.76
CA PRO A 320 -18.20 -2.29 42.46
C PRO A 320 -18.54 -3.30 43.57
N ARG A 321 -17.54 -3.86 44.26
CA ARG A 321 -17.75 -4.78 45.40
C ARG A 321 -18.30 -4.04 46.61
N LEU A 322 -17.76 -2.86 46.93
CA LEU A 322 -18.27 -2.01 48.00
C LEU A 322 -19.70 -1.53 47.71
N MET A 323 -20.00 -1.21 46.46
CA MET A 323 -21.31 -0.79 46.02
C MET A 323 -22.33 -1.93 45.96
N LYS A 324 -21.93 -3.21 46.02
CA LYS A 324 -22.88 -4.34 45.98
C LYS A 324 -23.97 -4.21 47.04
N HIS A 325 -23.60 -3.77 48.24
CA HIS A 325 -24.49 -3.63 49.40
C HIS A 325 -24.97 -2.18 49.67
N ARG A 326 -24.62 -1.20 48.83
CA ARG A 326 -25.02 0.22 48.99
C ARG A 326 -25.98 0.70 47.91
N GLY A 327 -26.82 1.70 48.18
CA GLY A 327 -27.65 2.36 47.16
C GLY A 327 -26.82 3.19 46.16
N PRO A 328 -27.33 3.51 44.95
CA PRO A 328 -26.64 4.41 44.02
C PRO A 328 -26.60 5.83 44.57
N PHE A 329 -25.45 6.50 44.47
CA PHE A 329 -25.32 7.89 44.92
C PHE A 329 -25.97 8.88 43.94
N ASP A 330 -26.62 9.93 44.47
CA ASP A 330 -27.11 11.04 43.64
C ASP A 330 -26.01 12.09 43.43
N LEU A 331 -25.28 11.94 42.32
CA LEU A 331 -24.14 12.80 41.95
C LEU A 331 -24.48 13.72 40.78
N LYS A 332 -25.76 13.99 40.48
CA LYS A 332 -26.16 14.75 39.29
C LYS A 332 -25.51 16.14 39.21
N GLY A 333 -25.55 16.92 40.30
CA GLY A 333 -24.95 18.26 40.34
C GLY A 333 -23.44 18.21 40.10
N LEU A 334 -22.74 17.31 40.80
CA LEU A 334 -21.30 17.10 40.64
C LEU A 334 -20.93 16.70 39.21
N ILE A 335 -21.65 15.75 38.63
CA ILE A 335 -21.43 15.27 37.26
C ILE A 335 -21.72 16.38 36.25
N PHE A 336 -22.75 17.20 36.45
CA PHE A 336 -23.04 18.33 35.57
C PHE A 336 -21.88 19.34 35.55
N VAL A 337 -21.41 19.76 36.73
CA VAL A 337 -20.27 20.67 36.88
C VAL A 337 -19.00 20.07 36.26
N TYR A 338 -18.73 18.79 36.54
CA TYR A 338 -17.60 18.06 35.97
C TYR A 338 -17.64 18.02 34.44
N ASN A 339 -18.78 17.66 33.82
CA ASN A 339 -18.89 17.61 32.36
C ASN A 339 -18.71 19.00 31.75
N PHE A 340 -19.24 20.05 32.38
CA PHE A 340 -19.06 21.42 31.92
C PHE A 340 -17.58 21.86 32.02
N ALA A 341 -16.90 21.52 33.12
CA ALA A 341 -15.46 21.75 33.26
C ALA A 341 -14.65 21.02 32.19
N MET A 342 -15.02 19.77 31.86
CA MET A 342 -14.39 18.99 30.80
C MET A 342 -14.62 19.61 29.40
N VAL A 343 -15.79 20.19 29.14
CA VAL A 343 -16.04 20.97 27.91
C VAL A 343 -15.12 22.19 27.84
N CYS A 344 -14.96 22.92 28.93
CA CYS A 344 -14.08 24.09 28.99
C CYS A 344 -12.61 23.69 28.77
N LEU A 345 -12.14 22.64 29.45
CA LEU A 345 -10.79 22.11 29.28
C LEU A 345 -10.54 21.63 27.85
N SER A 346 -11.48 20.89 27.26
CA SER A 346 -11.37 20.40 25.87
C SER A 346 -11.37 21.55 24.86
N SER A 347 -12.14 22.61 25.13
CA SER A 347 -12.17 23.81 24.29
C SER A 347 -10.86 24.58 24.37
N TYR A 348 -10.28 24.71 25.57
CA TYR A 348 -8.96 25.30 25.77
C TYR A 348 -7.87 24.53 25.03
N MET A 349 -7.81 23.20 25.19
CA MET A 349 -6.82 22.38 24.49
C MET A 349 -6.97 22.46 22.97
N PHE A 350 -8.22 22.39 22.46
CA PHE A 350 -8.49 22.54 21.03
C PHE A 350 -8.00 23.90 20.51
N HIS A 351 -8.31 24.98 21.23
CA HIS A 351 -7.84 26.32 20.90
C HIS A 351 -6.31 26.40 20.87
N GLU A 352 -5.62 25.87 21.89
CA GLU A 352 -4.15 25.88 21.95
C GLU A 352 -3.51 25.09 20.81
N PHE A 353 -4.06 23.92 20.44
CA PHE A 353 -3.59 23.17 19.28
C PHE A 353 -3.79 23.93 17.97
N VAL A 354 -4.94 24.58 17.76
CA VAL A 354 -5.22 25.36 16.54
C VAL A 354 -4.34 26.59 16.44
N VAL A 355 -4.25 27.40 17.50
CA VAL A 355 -3.47 28.64 17.49
C VAL A 355 -1.99 28.35 17.34
N THR A 356 -1.47 27.36 18.06
CA THR A 356 -0.05 27.01 17.98
C THR A 356 0.31 26.40 16.63
N SER A 357 -0.52 25.50 16.08
CA SER A 357 -0.26 24.92 14.75
C SER A 357 -0.29 25.97 13.64
N ARG A 358 -1.25 26.91 13.67
CA ARG A 358 -1.30 28.00 12.68
C ARG A 358 -0.14 28.98 12.81
N SER A 359 0.21 29.37 14.03
CA SER A 359 1.28 30.34 14.27
C SER A 359 2.66 29.78 13.91
N SER A 360 2.84 28.47 14.08
CA SER A 360 4.08 27.76 13.71
C SER A 360 4.11 27.27 12.25
N GLY A 361 3.06 27.52 11.46
CA GLY A 361 2.97 27.07 10.07
C GLY A 361 2.99 25.55 9.91
N TYR A 362 2.38 24.81 10.84
CA TYR A 362 2.40 23.34 10.82
C TYR A 362 1.68 22.79 9.59
N SER A 363 2.29 21.77 8.98
CA SER A 363 1.62 20.95 7.99
C SER A 363 0.71 19.93 8.69
N TYR A 364 -0.56 19.90 8.32
CA TYR A 364 -1.55 18.92 8.82
C TYR A 364 -1.39 17.54 8.18
N LEU A 365 -0.40 17.36 7.29
CA LEU A 365 -0.10 16.09 6.62
C LEU A 365 1.19 15.47 7.13
N CYS A 366 2.29 16.24 7.15
CA CYS A 366 3.62 15.83 7.65
C CYS A 366 4.23 16.93 8.52
N GLN A 367 4.28 16.73 9.84
CA GLN A 367 4.94 17.66 10.77
C GLN A 367 6.01 16.98 11.65
N PRO A 368 7.30 17.35 11.52
CA PRO A 368 8.34 16.85 12.42
C PRO A 368 8.17 17.39 13.84
N ALA A 369 8.68 16.64 14.82
CA ALA A 369 8.68 17.08 16.22
C ALA A 369 9.77 18.14 16.42
N ASP A 370 9.38 19.30 16.97
CA ASP A 370 10.29 20.38 17.31
C ASP A 370 10.67 20.27 18.79
N TYR A 371 11.95 19.97 19.06
CA TYR A 371 12.51 19.84 20.40
C TYR A 371 13.22 21.12 20.88
N SER A 372 13.11 22.22 20.14
CA SER A 372 13.67 23.50 20.53
C SER A 372 12.95 24.08 21.75
N THR A 373 13.63 24.98 22.47
CA THR A 373 13.04 25.77 23.56
C THR A 373 12.33 27.02 23.06
N SER A 374 11.95 27.07 21.77
CA SER A 374 11.24 28.22 21.21
C SER A 374 9.88 28.41 21.91
N PRO A 375 9.38 29.65 22.05
CA PRO A 375 8.10 29.90 22.71
C PRO A 375 6.93 29.13 22.10
N LEU A 376 6.97 28.91 20.77
CA LEU A 376 5.93 28.17 20.05
C LEU A 376 6.06 26.64 20.23
N ALA A 377 7.27 26.07 20.21
CA ALA A 377 7.50 24.66 20.50
C ALA A 377 7.11 24.32 21.95
N MET A 378 7.49 25.16 22.90
CA MET A 378 7.11 25.01 24.31
C MET A 378 5.60 25.14 24.53
N ARG A 379 4.92 26.03 23.79
CA ARG A 379 3.46 26.14 23.81
C ARG A 379 2.78 24.87 23.30
N MET A 380 3.31 24.26 22.22
CA MET A 380 2.81 22.98 21.70
C MET A 380 3.01 21.85 22.72
N ALA A 381 4.21 21.75 23.30
CA ALA A 381 4.50 20.76 24.32
C ALA A 381 3.60 20.91 25.56
N ASN A 382 3.30 22.14 25.97
CA ASN A 382 2.36 22.43 27.05
C ASN A 382 0.92 21.99 26.69
N ALA A 383 0.47 22.21 25.46
CA ALA A 383 -0.83 21.72 24.98
C ALA A 383 -0.91 20.18 25.01
N CYS A 384 0.15 19.48 24.58
CA CYS A 384 0.27 18.02 24.68
C CYS A 384 0.24 17.55 26.15
N TRP A 385 0.88 18.28 27.07
CA TRP A 385 0.86 17.96 28.49
C TRP A 385 -0.54 18.11 29.10
N TRP A 386 -1.24 19.21 28.79
CA TRP A 386 -2.64 19.40 29.22
C TRP A 386 -3.56 18.31 28.67
N PHE A 387 -3.31 17.84 27.45
CA PHE A 387 -4.01 16.71 26.87
C PHE A 387 -3.77 15.41 27.65
N PHE A 388 -2.53 15.10 28.03
CA PHE A 388 -2.26 13.97 28.92
C PHE A 388 -2.96 14.12 30.28
N PHE A 389 -2.87 15.29 30.90
CA PHE A 389 -3.50 15.56 32.19
C PHE A 389 -5.03 15.41 32.12
N SER A 390 -5.65 15.80 31.01
CA SER A 390 -7.08 15.58 30.78
C SER A 390 -7.43 14.09 30.90
N LYS A 391 -6.61 13.17 30.34
CA LYS A 391 -6.87 11.72 30.41
C LYS A 391 -6.83 11.15 31.82
N VAL A 392 -6.04 11.75 32.70
CA VAL A 392 -6.04 11.40 34.12
C VAL A 392 -7.36 11.84 34.78
N ILE A 393 -7.83 13.04 34.48
CA ILE A 393 -9.13 13.55 34.99
C ILE A 393 -10.29 12.67 34.48
N GLU A 394 -10.24 12.27 33.20
CA GLU A 394 -11.27 11.44 32.54
C GLU A 394 -11.44 10.05 33.19
N LEU A 395 -10.49 9.56 34.00
CA LEU A 395 -10.69 8.35 34.81
C LEU A 395 -11.87 8.48 35.80
N SER A 396 -12.21 9.70 36.18
CA SER A 396 -13.35 10.00 37.05
C SER A 396 -14.68 9.58 36.44
N ASP A 397 -14.79 9.51 35.09
CA ASP A 397 -16.00 9.02 34.39
C ASP A 397 -16.35 7.60 34.84
N THR A 398 -15.33 6.74 34.91
CA THR A 398 -15.47 5.35 35.37
C THR A 398 -15.95 5.31 36.83
N ILE A 399 -15.41 6.19 37.69
CA ILE A 399 -15.79 6.29 39.10
C ILE A 399 -17.27 6.70 39.23
N PHE A 400 -17.72 7.70 38.47
CA PHE A 400 -19.12 8.13 38.46
C PHE A 400 -20.08 7.01 38.01
N PHE A 401 -19.71 6.22 37.01
CA PHE A 401 -20.52 5.07 36.58
C PHE A 401 -20.66 4.02 37.68
N MET A 402 -19.57 3.71 38.39
CA MET A 402 -19.55 2.74 39.48
C MET A 402 -20.38 3.22 40.68
N LEU A 403 -20.21 4.47 41.12
CA LEU A 403 -20.95 5.05 42.25
C LEU A 403 -22.46 5.19 41.96
N ARG A 404 -22.86 5.34 40.69
CA ARG A 404 -24.27 5.39 40.27
C ARG A 404 -24.87 4.03 39.92
N LYS A 405 -24.11 2.94 40.09
CA LYS A 405 -24.50 1.58 39.68
C LYS A 405 -24.93 1.47 38.21
N LYS A 406 -24.34 2.27 37.32
CA LYS A 406 -24.60 2.19 35.87
C LYS A 406 -23.64 1.20 35.20
N ASN A 407 -23.65 -0.05 35.69
CA ASN A 407 -22.72 -1.09 35.24
C ASN A 407 -22.81 -1.40 33.74
N ASN A 408 -23.96 -1.13 33.10
CA ASN A 408 -24.12 -1.26 31.65
C ASN A 408 -23.25 -0.26 30.84
N GLN A 409 -22.79 0.83 31.47
CA GLN A 409 -21.88 1.82 30.88
C GLN A 409 -20.40 1.44 31.11
N LEU A 410 -20.11 0.64 32.14
CA LEU A 410 -18.79 0.10 32.44
C LEU A 410 -18.46 -1.10 31.56
N SER A 411 -18.33 -0.87 30.25
CA SER A 411 -17.96 -1.91 29.30
C SER A 411 -16.46 -2.21 29.34
N LEU A 412 -16.06 -3.39 28.86
CA LEU A 412 -14.65 -3.74 28.66
C LEU A 412 -13.94 -2.72 27.76
N LEU A 413 -14.63 -2.24 26.72
CA LEU A 413 -14.12 -1.21 25.81
C LEU A 413 -13.78 0.10 26.55
N HIS A 414 -14.67 0.55 27.45
CA HIS A 414 -14.46 1.75 28.26
C HIS A 414 -13.21 1.63 29.14
N VAL A 415 -13.12 0.55 29.93
CA VAL A 415 -12.00 0.35 30.86
C VAL A 415 -10.68 0.19 30.10
N TYR A 416 -10.66 -0.56 29.00
CA TYR A 416 -9.50 -0.74 28.15
C TYR A 416 -9.00 0.58 27.55
N HIS A 417 -9.92 1.38 26.97
CA HIS A 417 -9.58 2.68 26.39
C HIS A 417 -8.97 3.64 27.43
N HIS A 418 -9.64 3.84 28.58
CA HIS A 418 -9.14 4.77 29.60
C HIS A 418 -7.80 4.33 30.23
N ALA A 419 -7.56 3.01 30.38
CA ALA A 419 -6.29 2.51 30.89
C ALA A 419 -5.14 2.68 29.88
N THR A 420 -5.38 2.37 28.60
CA THR A 420 -4.35 2.43 27.55
C THR A 420 -4.02 3.86 27.13
N MET A 421 -5.02 4.75 27.09
CA MET A 421 -4.82 6.16 26.70
C MET A 421 -3.88 6.91 27.65
N ILE A 422 -3.89 6.60 28.95
CA ILE A 422 -2.95 7.21 29.90
C ILE A 422 -1.51 6.87 29.55
N PHE A 423 -1.23 5.59 29.30
CA PHE A 423 0.10 5.15 28.93
C PHE A 423 0.54 5.77 27.60
N ASN A 424 -0.33 5.73 26.58
CA ASN A 424 -0.03 6.25 25.24
C ASN A 424 0.21 7.77 25.26
N CYS A 425 -0.60 8.54 26.00
CA CYS A 425 -0.43 9.98 26.09
C CYS A 425 0.82 10.36 26.89
N TRP A 426 1.15 9.61 27.96
CA TRP A 426 2.40 9.79 28.69
C TRP A 426 3.63 9.55 27.79
N ALA A 427 3.63 8.45 27.03
CA ALA A 427 4.69 8.16 26.08
C ALA A 427 4.81 9.26 25.01
N GLY A 428 3.67 9.74 24.49
CA GLY A 428 3.62 10.86 23.56
C GLY A 428 4.25 12.13 24.13
N VAL A 429 3.83 12.57 25.31
CA VAL A 429 4.37 13.80 25.95
C VAL A 429 5.85 13.65 26.34
N LYS A 430 6.27 12.47 26.79
CA LYS A 430 7.64 12.24 27.25
C LYS A 430 8.65 12.26 26.10
N TYR A 431 8.30 11.68 24.96
CA TYR A 431 9.24 11.43 23.88
C TYR A 431 9.00 12.29 22.64
N VAL A 432 7.74 12.66 22.35
CA VAL A 432 7.37 13.35 21.11
C VAL A 432 6.21 14.35 21.35
N ALA A 433 6.45 15.33 22.22
CA ALA A 433 5.50 16.38 22.54
C ALA A 433 5.40 17.39 21.38
N GLY A 434 4.47 17.16 20.45
CA GLY A 434 4.29 17.94 19.24
C GLY A 434 4.64 17.16 17.97
N GLY A 435 4.96 17.87 16.89
CA GLY A 435 5.03 17.24 15.57
C GLY A 435 3.71 16.57 15.21
N GLN A 436 3.76 15.43 14.53
CA GLN A 436 2.57 14.68 14.09
C GLN A 436 1.55 14.31 15.16
N SER A 437 1.98 14.11 16.41
CA SER A 437 1.08 13.72 17.50
C SER A 437 0.04 14.80 17.83
N PHE A 438 0.29 16.06 17.46
CA PHE A 438 -0.63 17.18 17.71
C PHE A 438 -2.02 16.97 17.10
N PHE A 439 -2.07 16.33 15.93
CA PHE A 439 -3.32 16.15 15.19
C PHE A 439 -4.28 15.19 15.90
N ILE A 440 -3.72 14.18 16.58
CA ILE A 440 -4.48 13.26 17.45
C ILE A 440 -5.12 14.06 18.60
N GLY A 441 -4.34 14.90 19.29
CA GLY A 441 -4.81 15.75 20.37
C GLY A 441 -5.88 16.76 19.92
N LEU A 442 -5.67 17.37 18.75
CA LEU A 442 -6.59 18.33 18.12
C LEU A 442 -7.95 17.70 17.84
N LEU A 443 -8.01 16.59 17.07
CA LEU A 443 -9.27 15.95 16.71
C LEU A 443 -9.98 15.34 17.93
N ASN A 444 -9.24 14.73 18.86
CA ASN A 444 -9.83 14.16 20.06
C ASN A 444 -10.46 15.26 20.95
N SER A 445 -9.77 16.38 21.14
CA SER A 445 -10.29 17.50 21.94
C SER A 445 -11.57 18.07 21.32
N PHE A 446 -11.64 18.22 20.00
CA PHE A 446 -12.85 18.66 19.30
C PHE A 446 -14.04 17.73 19.55
N VAL A 447 -13.85 16.42 19.40
CA VAL A 447 -14.93 15.44 19.63
C VAL A 447 -15.31 15.39 21.11
N HIS A 448 -14.35 15.57 22.03
CA HIS A 448 -14.58 15.61 23.47
C HIS A 448 -15.41 16.84 23.89
N ILE A 449 -15.30 18.00 23.23
CA ILE A 449 -16.20 19.14 23.45
C ILE A 449 -17.66 18.71 23.24
N ILE A 450 -17.95 18.04 22.12
CA ILE A 450 -19.31 17.63 21.75
C ILE A 450 -19.79 16.49 22.66
N MET A 451 -18.92 15.52 22.94
CA MET A 451 -19.23 14.37 23.79
C MET A 451 -19.55 14.79 25.24
N TYR A 452 -18.71 15.62 25.88
CA TYR A 452 -18.96 16.08 27.24
C TYR A 452 -20.14 17.04 27.33
N THR A 453 -20.42 17.81 26.27
CA THR A 453 -21.67 18.59 26.17
C THR A 453 -22.88 17.67 26.19
N TYR A 454 -22.87 16.58 25.41
CA TYR A 454 -23.93 15.58 25.42
C TYR A 454 -24.11 14.97 26.83
N TYR A 455 -23.02 14.58 27.49
CA TYR A 455 -23.09 13.99 28.83
C TYR A 455 -23.58 14.96 29.90
N GLY A 456 -23.17 16.23 29.86
CA GLY A 456 -23.68 17.27 30.74
C GLY A 456 -25.19 17.46 30.58
N LEU A 457 -25.68 17.59 29.34
CA LEU A 457 -27.10 17.74 29.06
C LEU A 457 -27.92 16.49 29.44
N ALA A 458 -27.36 15.29 29.28
CA ALA A 458 -28.03 14.04 29.61
C ALA A 458 -28.26 13.88 31.13
N VAL A 459 -27.52 14.61 31.97
CA VAL A 459 -27.63 14.56 33.45
C VAL A 459 -28.83 15.36 33.96
N LEU A 460 -29.32 16.34 33.20
CA LEU A 460 -30.51 17.15 33.51
C LEU A 460 -31.83 16.35 33.49
N GLY A 461 -31.75 15.04 33.25
CA GLY A 461 -32.85 14.10 33.44
C GLY A 461 -33.71 13.87 32.20
N PRO A 462 -34.85 13.17 32.35
CA PRO A 462 -35.68 12.72 31.24
C PRO A 462 -36.20 13.86 30.36
N HIS A 463 -36.45 15.03 30.96
CA HIS A 463 -36.90 16.23 30.23
C HIS A 463 -35.91 16.65 29.14
N MET A 464 -34.61 16.67 29.45
CA MET A 464 -33.57 17.02 28.48
C MET A 464 -33.17 15.86 27.57
N GLN A 465 -33.17 14.62 28.08
CA GLN A 465 -32.80 13.43 27.30
C GLN A 465 -33.66 13.24 26.04
N LYS A 466 -34.94 13.66 26.08
CA LYS A 466 -35.84 13.62 24.91
C LYS A 466 -35.31 14.45 23.73
N TYR A 467 -34.66 15.57 24.01
CA TYR A 467 -34.12 16.48 22.97
C TYR A 467 -32.75 16.02 22.43
N LEU A 468 -32.11 15.04 23.07
CA LEU A 468 -30.81 14.49 22.66
C LEU A 468 -30.93 13.39 21.60
N TRP A 469 -31.80 13.60 20.60
CA TRP A 469 -32.06 12.65 19.50
C TRP A 469 -30.81 12.37 18.65
N TRP A 470 -29.83 13.27 18.68
CA TRP A 470 -28.61 13.21 17.89
C TRP A 470 -27.51 12.30 18.46
N LYS A 471 -27.78 11.55 19.54
CA LYS A 471 -26.84 10.56 20.12
C LYS A 471 -26.18 9.67 19.06
N ARG A 472 -26.95 9.22 18.05
CA ARG A 472 -26.42 8.36 16.97
C ARG A 472 -25.33 9.06 16.14
N TYR A 473 -25.48 10.36 15.90
CA TYR A 473 -24.53 11.15 15.12
C TYR A 473 -23.24 11.40 15.90
N LEU A 474 -23.32 11.52 17.24
CA LEU A 474 -22.13 11.57 18.08
C LEU A 474 -21.28 10.30 17.93
N THR A 475 -21.90 9.12 17.92
CA THR A 475 -21.17 7.86 17.71
C THR A 475 -20.59 7.76 16.30
N VAL A 476 -21.32 8.24 15.27
CA VAL A 476 -20.78 8.32 13.91
C VAL A 476 -19.56 9.26 13.86
N LEU A 477 -19.63 10.42 14.52
CA LEU A 477 -18.52 11.36 14.61
C LEU A 477 -17.28 10.74 15.27
N GLN A 478 -17.46 9.97 16.35
CA GLN A 478 -16.38 9.23 17.00
C GLN A 478 -15.75 8.17 16.08
N LEU A 479 -16.57 7.46 15.29
CA LEU A 479 -16.06 6.49 14.32
C LEU A 479 -15.29 7.17 13.19
N VAL A 480 -15.81 8.29 12.66
CA VAL A 480 -15.14 9.09 11.63
C VAL A 480 -13.79 9.62 12.16
N GLN A 481 -13.73 10.07 13.41
CA GLN A 481 -12.48 10.47 14.06
C GLN A 481 -11.43 9.36 13.98
N PHE A 482 -11.77 8.13 14.36
CA PHE A 482 -10.82 7.01 14.29
C PHE A 482 -10.34 6.73 12.86
N VAL A 483 -11.24 6.75 11.87
CA VAL A 483 -10.88 6.53 10.46
C VAL A 483 -9.92 7.61 9.96
N VAL A 484 -10.20 8.88 10.26
CA VAL A 484 -9.34 10.01 9.88
C VAL A 484 -7.97 9.90 10.54
N LEU A 485 -7.93 9.54 11.83
CA LEU A 485 -6.67 9.34 12.56
C LEU A 485 -5.84 8.19 11.97
N ILE A 486 -6.48 7.06 11.63
CA ILE A 486 -5.80 5.92 10.99
C ILE A 486 -5.21 6.34 9.64
N ILE A 487 -5.96 7.07 8.80
CA ILE A 487 -5.45 7.54 7.51
C ILE A 487 -4.25 8.48 7.71
N HIS A 488 -4.33 9.38 8.68
CA HIS A 488 -3.28 10.34 8.97
C HIS A 488 -2.01 9.69 9.58
N THR A 489 -2.14 8.77 10.54
CA THR A 489 -1.00 8.02 11.09
C THR A 489 -0.36 7.12 10.02
N THR A 490 -1.19 6.51 9.18
CA THR A 490 -0.76 5.73 8.02
C THR A 490 0.02 6.59 7.04
N TYR A 491 -0.45 7.80 6.70
CA TYR A 491 0.24 8.70 5.77
C TYR A 491 1.68 9.03 6.21
N ASN A 492 1.94 9.15 7.52
CA ASN A 492 3.28 9.38 8.06
C ASN A 492 4.26 8.23 7.82
N LEU A 493 3.77 7.03 7.49
CA LEU A 493 4.62 5.91 7.09
C LEU A 493 5.13 6.06 5.66
N PHE A 494 4.53 6.94 4.86
CA PHE A 494 4.78 7.09 3.43
C PHE A 494 5.32 8.46 3.03
N ALA A 495 5.08 9.50 3.82
CA ALA A 495 5.70 10.80 3.61
C ALA A 495 7.13 10.79 4.17
N ASP A 496 8.09 11.35 3.43
CA ASP A 496 9.46 11.66 3.90
C ASP A 496 9.40 12.72 5.02
N CYS A 497 8.94 12.28 6.19
CA CYS A 497 8.69 13.10 7.35
C CYS A 497 9.77 12.85 8.38
N ALA A 498 10.46 13.90 8.83
CA ALA A 498 11.45 13.81 9.91
C ALA A 498 10.80 13.63 11.31
N PHE A 499 9.85 12.71 11.41
CA PHE A 499 9.19 12.33 12.65
C PHE A 499 9.85 11.06 13.25
N PRO A 500 9.97 10.91 14.58
CA PRO A 500 10.69 9.78 15.17
C PRO A 500 10.07 8.40 14.85
N ASP A 501 10.82 7.57 14.13
CA ASP A 501 10.38 6.24 13.64
C ASP A 501 9.87 5.29 14.72
N PHE A 502 10.42 5.36 15.94
CA PHE A 502 10.01 4.49 17.05
C PHE A 502 8.54 4.66 17.44
N MET A 503 8.02 5.90 17.40
CA MET A 503 6.61 6.13 17.71
C MET A 503 5.68 5.62 16.63
N ASN A 504 6.09 5.72 15.36
CA ASN A 504 5.37 5.08 14.26
C ASN A 504 5.30 3.56 14.47
N TYR A 505 6.39 2.90 14.90
CA TYR A 505 6.39 1.45 15.16
C TYR A 505 5.45 1.03 16.28
N VAL A 506 5.45 1.76 17.39
CA VAL A 506 4.56 1.46 18.52
C VAL A 506 3.09 1.59 18.10
N VAL A 507 2.75 2.66 17.37
CA VAL A 507 1.38 2.91 16.89
C VAL A 507 0.93 1.83 15.91
N ILE A 508 1.74 1.48 14.90
CA ILE A 508 1.39 0.45 13.91
C ILE A 508 1.22 -0.93 14.56
N VAL A 509 2.12 -1.33 15.46
CA VAL A 509 2.02 -2.63 16.14
C VAL A 509 0.75 -2.68 16.99
N CYS A 510 0.43 -1.61 17.70
CA CYS A 510 -0.83 -1.50 18.43
C CYS A 510 -2.06 -1.57 17.51
N GLU A 511 -2.03 -0.93 16.34
CA GLU A 511 -3.13 -0.96 15.36
C GLU A 511 -3.32 -2.35 14.74
N VAL A 512 -2.24 -2.99 14.28
CA VAL A 512 -2.28 -4.35 13.71
C VAL A 512 -2.78 -5.36 14.75
N LEU A 513 -2.31 -5.25 15.99
CA LEU A 513 -2.80 -6.09 17.10
C LEU A 513 -4.27 -5.80 17.43
N ALA A 514 -4.70 -4.54 17.40
CA ALA A 514 -6.09 -4.17 17.64
C ALA A 514 -7.02 -4.73 16.55
N ILE A 515 -6.63 -4.65 15.27
CA ILE A 515 -7.37 -5.26 14.15
C ILE A 515 -7.47 -6.77 14.33
N PHE A 516 -6.37 -7.43 14.69
CA PHE A 516 -6.34 -8.86 14.94
C PHE A 516 -7.24 -9.28 16.12
N LEU A 517 -7.16 -8.54 17.24
CA LEU A 517 -8.02 -8.78 18.40
C LEU A 517 -9.50 -8.56 18.06
N ALA A 518 -9.83 -7.50 17.32
CA ALA A 518 -11.18 -7.25 16.84
C ALA A 518 -11.68 -8.39 15.94
N TYR A 519 -10.83 -8.90 15.04
CA TYR A 519 -11.14 -10.05 14.20
C TYR A 519 -11.43 -11.32 15.02
N LEU A 520 -10.61 -11.62 16.04
CA LEU A 520 -10.88 -12.74 16.96
C LEU A 520 -12.17 -12.54 17.76
N CYS A 521 -12.45 -11.31 18.21
CA CYS A 521 -13.72 -10.97 18.86
C CYS A 521 -14.90 -11.20 17.93
N VAL A 522 -14.80 -10.87 16.65
CA VAL A 522 -15.83 -11.16 15.64
C VAL A 522 -16.03 -12.67 15.45
N LEU A 523 -14.94 -13.44 15.36
CA LEU A 523 -15.00 -14.90 15.26
C LEU A 523 -15.67 -15.55 16.47
N TRP A 524 -15.44 -15.00 17.67
CA TRP A 524 -16.02 -15.52 18.91
C TRP A 524 -17.45 -15.03 19.16
N ALA A 525 -17.68 -13.72 19.10
CA ALA A 525 -18.98 -13.10 19.41
C ALA A 525 -19.98 -13.26 18.25
N GLY A 526 -19.52 -13.15 17.01
CA GLY A 526 -20.36 -13.13 15.81
C GLY A 526 -21.30 -14.33 15.70
N PRO A 527 -20.80 -15.58 15.71
CA PRO A 527 -21.66 -16.77 15.66
C PRO A 527 -22.62 -16.87 16.84
N ARG A 528 -22.22 -16.43 18.04
CA ARG A 528 -23.07 -16.41 19.25
C ARG A 528 -24.21 -15.41 19.12
N LEU A 529 -23.91 -14.20 18.64
CA LEU A 529 -24.90 -13.15 18.38
C LEU A 529 -25.88 -13.56 17.28
N MET A 530 -25.40 -14.26 16.26
CA MET A 530 -26.23 -14.74 15.16
C MET A 530 -27.03 -16.01 15.52
N LYS A 531 -26.73 -16.72 16.62
CA LYS A 531 -27.41 -17.98 17.00
C LYS A 531 -28.94 -17.85 16.95
N HIS A 532 -29.47 -16.76 17.52
CA HIS A 532 -30.91 -16.50 17.62
C HIS A 532 -31.45 -15.48 16.60
N ARG A 533 -30.63 -15.01 15.65
CA ARG A 533 -31.04 -14.04 14.62
C ARG A 533 -31.21 -14.71 13.26
N GLU A 534 -32.00 -14.15 12.36
CA GLU A 534 -32.08 -14.65 10.98
C GLU A 534 -30.83 -14.24 10.17
N PRO A 535 -30.45 -15.01 9.12
CA PRO A 535 -29.32 -14.65 8.27
C PRO A 535 -29.59 -13.36 7.49
N VAL A 536 -28.63 -12.43 7.50
CA VAL A 536 -28.78 -11.12 6.86
C VAL A 536 -28.71 -11.26 5.33
N ASN A 537 -29.63 -10.62 4.62
CA ASN A 537 -29.60 -10.55 3.15
C ASN A 537 -28.58 -9.50 2.68
N LEU A 538 -27.38 -9.98 2.35
CA LEU A 538 -26.25 -9.14 1.93
C LEU A 538 -25.95 -9.24 0.43
N LYS A 539 -26.87 -9.71 -0.42
CA LYS A 539 -26.59 -9.96 -1.85
C LYS A 539 -26.02 -8.74 -2.58
N GLY A 540 -26.67 -7.58 -2.45
CA GLY A 540 -26.20 -6.34 -3.10
C GLY A 540 -24.85 -5.87 -2.56
N VAL A 541 -24.67 -5.93 -1.23
CA VAL A 541 -23.40 -5.56 -0.57
C VAL A 541 -22.25 -6.47 -1.02
N LEU A 542 -22.46 -7.79 -1.06
CA LEU A 542 -21.45 -8.73 -1.56
C LEU A 542 -21.11 -8.48 -3.02
N MET A 543 -22.08 -8.09 -3.86
CA MET A 543 -21.82 -7.83 -5.27
C MET A 543 -20.90 -6.61 -5.45
N VAL A 544 -21.23 -5.50 -4.79
CA VAL A 544 -20.41 -4.28 -4.80
C VAL A 544 -19.02 -4.56 -4.22
N TYR A 545 -18.96 -5.27 -3.09
CA TYR A 545 -17.71 -5.64 -2.44
C TYR A 545 -16.82 -6.50 -3.35
N ASN A 546 -17.34 -7.60 -3.93
CA ASN A 546 -16.55 -8.47 -4.80
C ASN A 546 -16.08 -7.72 -6.06
N PHE A 547 -16.92 -6.87 -6.64
CA PHE A 547 -16.55 -6.03 -7.79
C PHE A 547 -15.44 -5.03 -7.44
N ALA A 548 -15.56 -4.36 -6.29
CA ALA A 548 -14.52 -3.46 -5.78
C ALA A 548 -13.20 -4.21 -5.52
N MET A 549 -13.26 -5.41 -4.96
CA MET A 549 -12.08 -6.25 -4.75
C MET A 549 -11.42 -6.70 -6.06
N VAL A 550 -12.20 -6.99 -7.11
CA VAL A 550 -11.66 -7.26 -8.45
C VAL A 550 -10.96 -6.03 -9.01
N CYS A 551 -11.61 -4.85 -8.97
CA CYS A 551 -11.02 -3.60 -9.47
C CYS A 551 -9.73 -3.24 -8.72
N LEU A 552 -9.74 -3.37 -7.39
CA LEU A 552 -8.56 -3.17 -6.55
C LEU A 552 -7.46 -4.17 -6.93
N SER A 553 -7.79 -5.45 -7.13
CA SER A 553 -6.81 -6.47 -7.52
C SER A 553 -6.22 -6.23 -8.91
N VAL A 554 -7.02 -5.76 -9.88
CA VAL A 554 -6.55 -5.36 -11.21
C VAL A 554 -5.61 -4.15 -11.13
N TYR A 555 -5.99 -3.15 -10.35
CA TYR A 555 -5.15 -1.97 -10.12
C TYR A 555 -3.81 -2.35 -9.47
N MET A 556 -3.84 -3.17 -8.41
CA MET A 556 -2.64 -3.66 -7.75
C MET A 556 -1.78 -4.52 -8.68
N PHE A 557 -2.39 -5.33 -9.55
CA PHE A 557 -1.66 -6.13 -10.54
C PHE A 557 -0.97 -5.26 -11.60
N TYR A 558 -1.64 -4.21 -12.08
CA TYR A 558 -1.11 -3.28 -13.08
C TYR A 558 0.03 -2.40 -12.52
N GLU A 559 -0.12 -1.90 -11.28
CA GLU A 559 0.80 -0.97 -10.63
C GLU A 559 1.60 -1.61 -9.48
N MET A 560 1.88 -2.91 -9.54
CA MET A 560 2.45 -3.67 -8.40
C MET A 560 3.72 -3.04 -7.80
N ALA A 561 4.54 -2.40 -8.64
CA ALA A 561 5.77 -1.72 -8.20
C ALA A 561 5.52 -0.48 -7.32
N ASN A 562 4.38 0.19 -7.47
CA ASN A 562 4.04 1.42 -6.75
C ASN A 562 3.04 1.17 -5.60
N VAL A 563 2.61 -0.08 -5.37
CA VAL A 563 1.33 -0.39 -4.71
C VAL A 563 1.45 -1.50 -3.63
N CYS A 564 2.66 -1.86 -3.19
CA CYS A 564 2.88 -2.88 -2.14
C CYS A 564 2.11 -2.61 -0.83
N TRP A 565 1.85 -1.34 -0.49
CA TRP A 565 1.03 -1.01 0.69
C TRP A 565 -0.47 -1.26 0.49
N TRP A 566 -1.02 -0.90 -0.68
CA TRP A 566 -2.41 -1.22 -1.01
C TRP A 566 -2.66 -2.72 -0.97
N PHE A 567 -1.63 -3.53 -1.26
CA PHE A 567 -1.69 -4.97 -1.07
C PHE A 567 -1.87 -5.36 0.41
N PHE A 568 -1.13 -4.76 1.35
CA PHE A 568 -1.37 -4.98 2.79
C PHE A 568 -2.77 -4.50 3.20
N PHE A 569 -3.18 -3.31 2.76
CA PHE A 569 -4.50 -2.77 3.06
C PHE A 569 -5.62 -3.66 2.49
N SER A 570 -5.42 -4.26 1.32
CA SER A 570 -6.35 -5.23 0.75
C SER A 570 -6.57 -6.39 1.73
N LYS A 571 -5.53 -6.92 2.39
CA LYS A 571 -5.67 -8.01 3.37
C LYS A 571 -6.49 -7.63 4.59
N VAL A 572 -6.46 -6.36 5.00
CA VAL A 572 -7.35 -5.85 6.06
C VAL A 572 -8.81 -5.81 5.56
N ILE A 573 -9.05 -5.33 4.34
CA ILE A 573 -10.39 -5.32 3.73
C ILE A 573 -10.92 -6.76 3.61
N GLU A 574 -10.09 -7.71 3.20
CA GLU A 574 -10.41 -9.13 3.01
C GLU A 574 -10.90 -9.81 4.31
N LEU A 575 -10.58 -9.28 5.51
CA LEU A 575 -11.19 -9.76 6.75
C LEU A 575 -12.72 -9.66 6.76
N SER A 576 -13.28 -8.75 5.96
CA SER A 576 -14.73 -8.59 5.79
C SER A 576 -15.38 -9.86 5.22
N ASP A 577 -14.65 -10.71 4.50
CA ASP A 577 -15.16 -12.01 4.01
C ASP A 577 -15.66 -12.88 5.16
N THR A 578 -14.91 -12.92 6.26
CA THR A 578 -15.28 -13.63 7.49
C THR A 578 -16.55 -13.03 8.11
N VAL A 579 -16.66 -11.71 8.14
CA VAL A 579 -17.85 -11.01 8.65
C VAL A 579 -19.08 -11.40 7.83
N PHE A 580 -18.96 -11.42 6.50
CA PHE A 580 -20.06 -11.81 5.61
C PHE A 580 -20.49 -13.27 5.80
N PHE A 581 -19.55 -14.19 6.02
CA PHE A 581 -19.89 -15.60 6.31
C PHE A 581 -20.68 -15.75 7.61
N ILE A 582 -20.29 -15.03 8.66
CA ILE A 582 -20.96 -15.05 9.96
C ILE A 582 -22.37 -14.46 9.85
N LEU A 583 -22.52 -13.27 9.24
CA LEU A 583 -23.81 -12.59 9.10
C LEU A 583 -24.81 -13.39 8.22
N ARG A 584 -24.31 -14.18 7.27
CA ARG A 584 -25.12 -15.06 6.42
C ARG A 584 -25.36 -16.45 7.02
N LYS A 585 -24.86 -16.72 8.23
CA LYS A 585 -24.86 -18.05 8.87
C LYS A 585 -24.23 -19.16 8.01
N LYS A 586 -23.24 -18.83 7.19
CA LYS A 586 -22.52 -19.82 6.37
C LYS A 586 -21.31 -20.36 7.13
N ASN A 587 -21.55 -20.93 8.33
CA ASN A 587 -20.50 -21.44 9.20
C ASN A 587 -19.64 -22.54 8.55
N ASN A 588 -20.18 -23.28 7.58
CA ASN A 588 -19.41 -24.27 6.81
C ASN A 588 -18.31 -23.64 5.94
N GLN A 589 -18.41 -22.34 5.62
CA GLN A 589 -17.37 -21.58 4.92
C GLN A 589 -16.29 -21.06 5.88
N LEU A 590 -16.60 -20.96 7.17
CA LEU A 590 -15.67 -20.56 8.24
C LEU A 590 -14.79 -21.75 8.66
N SER A 591 -13.99 -22.25 7.72
CA SER A 591 -13.06 -23.35 7.95
C SER A 591 -11.79 -22.90 8.67
N PHE A 592 -11.05 -23.85 9.25
CA PHE A 592 -9.71 -23.57 9.81
C PHE A 592 -8.78 -22.95 8.75
N LEU A 593 -8.78 -23.48 7.52
CA LEU A 593 -7.98 -22.95 6.42
C LEU A 593 -8.25 -21.46 6.19
N HIS A 594 -9.54 -21.07 6.13
CA HIS A 594 -9.96 -19.69 5.94
C HIS A 594 -9.45 -18.80 7.08
N VAL A 595 -9.71 -19.19 8.33
CA VAL A 595 -9.32 -18.39 9.49
C VAL A 595 -7.80 -18.29 9.61
N TYR A 596 -7.08 -19.40 9.45
CA TYR A 596 -5.62 -19.45 9.51
C TYR A 596 -5.00 -18.50 8.46
N HIS A 597 -5.43 -18.58 7.21
CA HIS A 597 -4.95 -17.73 6.14
C HIS A 597 -5.21 -16.24 6.41
N HIS A 598 -6.47 -15.83 6.61
CA HIS A 598 -6.81 -14.41 6.79
C HIS A 598 -6.21 -13.79 8.06
N ALA A 599 -6.07 -14.58 9.13
CA ALA A 599 -5.46 -14.14 10.38
C ALA A 599 -3.94 -13.94 10.27
N THR A 600 -3.24 -14.85 9.58
CA THR A 600 -1.78 -14.80 9.43
C THR A 600 -1.32 -13.81 8.36
N MET A 601 -2.11 -13.61 7.29
CA MET A 601 -1.74 -12.73 6.18
C MET A 601 -1.54 -11.27 6.60
N ILE A 602 -2.25 -10.78 7.62
CA ILE A 602 -2.05 -9.42 8.14
C ILE A 602 -0.65 -9.27 8.72
N PHE A 603 -0.21 -10.21 9.56
CA PHE A 603 1.12 -10.15 10.16
C PHE A 603 2.23 -10.39 9.15
N ASN A 604 2.05 -11.37 8.25
CA ASN A 604 3.04 -11.71 7.23
C ASN A 604 3.27 -10.53 6.27
N TRP A 605 2.20 -9.86 5.83
CA TRP A 605 2.32 -8.73 4.90
C TRP A 605 2.74 -7.44 5.60
N TRP A 606 2.35 -7.23 6.85
CA TRP A 606 2.95 -6.15 7.66
C TRP A 606 4.47 -6.31 7.75
N ALA A 607 4.95 -7.53 8.07
CA ALA A 607 6.38 -7.82 8.13
C ALA A 607 7.05 -7.68 6.76
N GLY A 608 6.43 -8.20 5.70
CA GLY A 608 6.94 -8.08 4.32
C GLY A 608 7.09 -6.62 3.88
N VAL A 609 6.03 -5.83 4.02
CA VAL A 609 6.05 -4.39 3.68
C VAL A 609 7.03 -3.61 4.57
N LYS A 610 7.22 -4.02 5.82
CA LYS A 610 8.11 -3.30 6.74
C LYS A 610 9.59 -3.55 6.50
N TYR A 611 9.96 -4.80 6.27
CA TYR A 611 11.34 -5.25 6.30
C TYR A 611 11.89 -5.58 4.91
N VAL A 612 11.02 -5.85 3.94
CA VAL A 612 11.39 -6.38 2.62
C VAL A 612 10.43 -5.89 1.54
N ALA A 613 10.15 -4.58 1.53
CA ALA A 613 9.28 -3.95 0.53
C ALA A 613 9.93 -3.98 -0.86
N GLY A 614 9.71 -5.04 -1.63
CA GLY A 614 10.25 -5.17 -2.98
C GLY A 614 11.08 -6.44 -3.17
N GLY A 615 11.92 -6.43 -4.21
CA GLY A 615 12.70 -7.60 -4.63
C GLY A 615 11.79 -8.81 -4.85
N GLN A 616 12.13 -9.95 -4.26
CA GLN A 616 11.39 -11.22 -4.40
C GLN A 616 9.93 -11.17 -3.90
N SER A 617 9.61 -10.29 -2.94
CA SER A 617 8.23 -10.14 -2.44
C SER A 617 7.28 -9.60 -3.50
N PHE A 618 7.79 -8.92 -4.54
CA PHE A 618 7.00 -8.47 -5.69
C PHE A 618 6.32 -9.63 -6.42
N PHE A 619 7.05 -10.71 -6.67
CA PHE A 619 6.52 -11.88 -7.38
C PHE A 619 5.40 -12.57 -6.60
N ILE A 620 5.54 -12.62 -5.28
CA ILE A 620 4.50 -13.14 -4.36
C ILE A 620 3.21 -12.30 -4.47
N GLY A 621 3.34 -10.97 -4.43
CA GLY A 621 2.21 -10.05 -4.57
C GLY A 621 1.54 -10.14 -5.94
N LEU A 622 2.34 -10.19 -7.00
CA LEU A 622 1.88 -10.28 -8.40
C LEU A 622 1.03 -11.54 -8.64
N LEU A 623 1.56 -12.72 -8.26
CA LEU A 623 0.82 -13.96 -8.42
C LEU A 623 -0.43 -14.01 -7.53
N ASN A 624 -0.37 -13.49 -6.31
CA ASN A 624 -1.54 -13.47 -5.42
C ASN A 624 -2.66 -12.57 -5.97
N THR A 625 -2.33 -11.35 -6.42
CA THR A 625 -3.33 -10.43 -6.99
C THR A 625 -3.97 -11.00 -8.25
N PHE A 626 -3.18 -11.63 -9.13
CA PHE A 626 -3.70 -12.32 -10.30
C PHE A 626 -4.74 -13.38 -9.95
N VAL A 627 -4.43 -14.25 -8.99
CA VAL A 627 -5.36 -15.29 -8.54
C VAL A 627 -6.57 -14.67 -7.82
N HIS A 628 -6.39 -13.58 -7.08
CA HIS A 628 -7.47 -12.85 -6.42
C HIS A 628 -8.44 -12.20 -7.41
N ILE A 629 -7.98 -11.69 -8.56
CA ILE A 629 -8.87 -11.22 -9.64
C ILE A 629 -9.85 -12.32 -10.04
N ILE A 630 -9.34 -13.54 -10.26
CA ILE A 630 -10.14 -14.69 -10.71
C ILE A 630 -11.03 -15.21 -9.57
N MET A 631 -10.52 -15.26 -8.34
CA MET A 631 -11.26 -15.72 -7.16
C MET A 631 -12.43 -14.80 -6.81
N TYR A 632 -12.22 -13.48 -6.72
CA TYR A 632 -13.29 -12.53 -6.41
C TYR A 632 -14.29 -12.40 -7.56
N SER A 633 -13.86 -12.59 -8.81
CA SER A 633 -14.77 -12.72 -9.95
C SER A 633 -15.70 -13.93 -9.78
N TYR A 634 -15.15 -15.09 -9.38
CA TYR A 634 -15.95 -16.28 -9.07
C TYR A 634 -16.95 -16.00 -7.94
N TYR A 635 -16.55 -15.35 -6.84
CA TYR A 635 -17.45 -15.03 -5.73
C TYR A 635 -18.53 -14.03 -6.09
N GLY A 636 -18.21 -13.01 -6.91
CA GLY A 636 -19.18 -12.07 -7.47
C GLY A 636 -20.25 -12.78 -8.30
N LEU A 637 -19.83 -13.63 -9.24
CA LEU A 637 -20.75 -14.43 -10.07
C LEU A 637 -21.58 -15.41 -9.25
N ALA A 638 -20.98 -16.05 -8.24
CA ALA A 638 -21.69 -16.95 -7.33
C ALA A 638 -22.74 -16.19 -6.48
N GLY A 639 -22.55 -14.89 -6.26
CA GLY A 639 -23.47 -13.99 -5.57
C GLY A 639 -24.78 -13.70 -6.31
N LEU A 640 -24.80 -13.83 -7.64
CA LEU A 640 -25.99 -13.61 -8.50
C LEU A 640 -27.10 -14.67 -8.30
N GLY A 641 -26.82 -15.71 -7.53
CA GLY A 641 -27.80 -16.69 -7.08
C GLY A 641 -27.79 -18.00 -7.87
N PRO A 642 -28.76 -18.90 -7.60
CA PRO A 642 -28.75 -20.28 -8.11
C PRO A 642 -28.75 -20.36 -9.64
N HIS A 643 -29.38 -19.39 -10.32
CA HIS A 643 -29.46 -19.34 -11.78
C HIS A 643 -28.08 -19.18 -12.45
N VAL A 644 -27.14 -18.50 -11.81
CA VAL A 644 -25.77 -18.31 -12.33
C VAL A 644 -24.83 -19.38 -11.80
N GLN A 645 -25.02 -19.83 -10.55
CA GLN A 645 -24.18 -20.85 -9.91
C GLN A 645 -24.08 -22.15 -10.71
N LYS A 646 -25.12 -22.53 -11.46
CA LYS A 646 -25.09 -23.71 -12.34
C LYS A 646 -24.04 -23.63 -13.45
N TYR A 647 -23.69 -22.43 -13.90
CA TYR A 647 -22.68 -22.21 -14.95
C TYR A 647 -21.25 -22.14 -14.40
N LEU A 648 -21.08 -22.12 -13.07
CA LEU A 648 -19.78 -22.05 -12.40
C LEU A 648 -19.12 -23.43 -12.23
N TRP A 649 -19.12 -24.23 -13.30
CA TRP A 649 -18.53 -25.57 -13.34
C TRP A 649 -17.01 -25.57 -13.09
N TRP A 650 -16.36 -24.43 -13.32
CA TRP A 650 -14.91 -24.28 -13.24
C TRP A 650 -14.38 -24.02 -11.81
N LYS A 651 -15.23 -24.12 -10.79
CA LYS A 651 -14.82 -24.00 -9.37
C LYS A 651 -13.60 -24.86 -9.01
N ARG A 652 -13.53 -26.09 -9.55
CA ARG A 652 -12.40 -27.01 -9.31
C ARG A 652 -11.08 -26.45 -9.87
N TYR A 653 -11.12 -25.84 -11.05
CA TYR A 653 -9.94 -25.24 -11.68
C TYR A 653 -9.45 -24.02 -10.93
N LEU A 654 -10.35 -23.25 -10.29
CA LEU A 654 -9.94 -22.17 -9.39
C LEU A 654 -9.10 -22.71 -8.20
N THR A 655 -9.54 -23.79 -7.56
CA THR A 655 -8.75 -24.40 -6.47
C THR A 655 -7.43 -24.98 -6.97
N THR A 656 -7.40 -25.55 -8.19
CA THR A 656 -6.15 -25.99 -8.83
C THR A 656 -5.21 -24.81 -9.08
N LEU A 657 -5.72 -23.67 -9.57
CA LEU A 657 -4.93 -22.47 -9.81
C LEU A 657 -4.31 -21.94 -8.52
N GLN A 658 -5.06 -21.93 -7.41
CA GLN A 658 -4.54 -21.56 -6.08
C GLN A 658 -3.43 -22.50 -5.60
N LEU A 659 -3.55 -23.81 -5.84
CA LEU A 659 -2.50 -24.79 -5.52
C LEU A 659 -1.25 -24.57 -6.39
N VAL A 660 -1.43 -24.37 -7.69
CA VAL A 660 -0.32 -24.06 -8.63
C VAL A 660 0.40 -22.78 -8.20
N GLN A 661 -0.33 -21.75 -7.80
CA GLN A 661 0.25 -20.52 -7.25
C GLN A 661 1.20 -20.84 -6.08
N PHE A 662 0.77 -21.61 -5.08
CA PHE A 662 1.63 -21.91 -3.93
C PHE A 662 2.83 -22.79 -4.29
N VAL A 663 2.69 -23.71 -5.25
CA VAL A 663 3.82 -24.51 -5.76
C VAL A 663 4.84 -23.59 -6.44
N LEU A 664 4.40 -22.71 -7.34
CA LEU A 664 5.28 -21.75 -8.01
C LEU A 664 6.02 -20.86 -7.01
N LEU A 665 5.33 -20.35 -5.98
CA LEU A 665 5.94 -19.54 -4.92
C LEU A 665 6.93 -20.33 -4.08
N THR A 666 6.64 -21.61 -3.79
CA THR A 666 7.54 -22.49 -3.04
C THR A 666 8.79 -22.81 -3.84
N THR A 667 8.67 -23.12 -5.13
CA THR A 667 9.81 -23.38 -6.01
C THR A 667 10.70 -22.15 -6.16
N HIS A 668 10.11 -20.98 -6.39
CA HIS A 668 10.83 -19.72 -6.50
C HIS A 668 11.58 -19.37 -5.20
N THR A 669 10.89 -19.41 -4.05
CA THR A 669 11.51 -19.12 -2.75
C THR A 669 12.54 -20.19 -2.35
N GLY A 670 12.29 -21.45 -2.70
CA GLY A 670 13.22 -22.55 -2.48
C GLY A 670 14.49 -22.41 -3.31
N TYR A 671 14.39 -22.06 -4.59
CA TYR A 671 15.53 -21.77 -5.45
C TYR A 671 16.43 -20.67 -4.86
N ASN A 672 15.81 -19.62 -4.31
CA ASN A 672 16.54 -18.52 -3.66
C ASN A 672 17.29 -18.92 -2.38
N LEU A 673 16.87 -19.97 -1.69
CA LEU A 673 17.57 -20.49 -0.50
C LEU A 673 18.82 -21.30 -0.87
N PHE A 674 18.90 -21.80 -2.11
CA PHE A 674 20.01 -22.62 -2.59
C PHE A 674 20.97 -21.85 -3.51
N THR A 675 20.64 -20.61 -3.86
CA THR A 675 21.48 -19.74 -4.68
C THR A 675 22.00 -18.57 -3.86
N GLU A 676 23.22 -18.09 -4.14
CA GLU A 676 23.79 -16.92 -3.49
C GLU A 676 23.02 -15.66 -3.94
N CYS A 677 21.94 -15.36 -3.23
CA CYS A 677 21.08 -14.21 -3.49
C CYS A 677 21.16 -13.21 -2.35
N ASP A 678 21.32 -11.92 -2.66
CA ASP A 678 21.38 -10.81 -1.69
C ASP A 678 20.02 -10.50 -1.00
N TYR A 679 19.03 -11.40 -1.12
CA TYR A 679 17.74 -11.30 -0.43
C TYR A 679 17.81 -11.96 0.96
N PRO A 680 17.18 -11.43 2.01
CA PRO A 680 17.30 -12.00 3.36
C PRO A 680 16.80 -13.46 3.46
N ASP A 681 17.72 -14.41 3.71
CA ASP A 681 17.40 -15.84 3.86
C ASP A 681 16.33 -16.12 4.91
N SER A 682 16.37 -15.39 6.03
CA SER A 682 15.36 -15.50 7.09
C SER A 682 13.93 -15.30 6.58
N MET A 683 13.74 -14.43 5.58
CA MET A 683 12.43 -14.16 4.99
C MET A 683 12.05 -15.21 3.96
N ASN A 684 13.02 -15.70 3.17
CA ASN A 684 12.80 -16.83 2.28
C ASN A 684 12.38 -18.08 3.07
N VAL A 685 13.02 -18.40 4.20
CA VAL A 685 12.65 -19.54 5.07
C VAL A 685 11.22 -19.41 5.61
N VAL A 686 10.84 -18.21 6.07
CA VAL A 686 9.50 -17.93 6.60
C VAL A 686 8.42 -18.08 5.51
N VAL A 687 8.64 -17.48 4.34
CA VAL A 687 7.72 -17.58 3.20
C VAL A 687 7.62 -19.03 2.71
N PHE A 688 8.74 -19.73 2.61
CA PHE A 688 8.78 -21.14 2.22
C PHE A 688 7.96 -22.01 3.16
N GLY A 689 8.19 -21.92 4.48
CA GLY A 689 7.43 -22.65 5.48
C GLY A 689 5.93 -22.32 5.43
N TYR A 690 5.58 -21.05 5.22
CA TYR A 690 4.19 -20.63 5.09
C TYR A 690 3.52 -21.20 3.83
N CYS A 691 4.16 -21.16 2.67
CA CYS A 691 3.63 -21.73 1.43
C CYS A 691 3.41 -23.24 1.55
N ILE A 692 4.31 -23.98 2.19
CA ILE A 692 4.13 -25.42 2.50
C ILE A 692 2.88 -25.64 3.36
N SER A 693 2.69 -24.83 4.42
CA SER A 693 1.50 -24.92 5.27
C SER A 693 0.20 -24.74 4.48
N LEU A 694 0.17 -23.78 3.53
CA LEU A 694 -0.99 -23.53 2.68
C LEU A 694 -1.20 -24.66 1.66
N ILE A 695 -0.15 -25.21 1.06
CA ILE A 695 -0.25 -26.38 0.18
C ILE A 695 -0.91 -27.54 0.91
N VAL A 696 -0.50 -27.85 2.14
CA VAL A 696 -1.07 -28.93 2.95
C VAL A 696 -2.57 -28.68 3.21
N LEU A 697 -2.92 -27.47 3.65
CA LEU A 697 -4.31 -27.13 3.99
C LEU A 697 -5.22 -27.10 2.76
N PHE A 698 -4.77 -26.55 1.63
CA PHE A 698 -5.53 -26.53 0.37
C PHE A 698 -5.64 -27.93 -0.25
N SER A 699 -4.60 -28.76 -0.14
CA SER A 699 -4.64 -30.16 -0.61
C SER A 699 -5.65 -30.98 0.19
N ASN A 700 -5.67 -30.82 1.51
CA ASN A 700 -6.68 -31.45 2.37
C ASN A 700 -8.10 -30.96 2.02
N PHE A 701 -8.28 -29.65 1.81
CA PHE A 701 -9.56 -29.10 1.36
C PHE A 701 -10.01 -29.68 0.01
N TYR A 702 -9.09 -29.79 -0.95
CA TYR A 702 -9.36 -30.34 -2.28
C TYR A 702 -9.76 -31.82 -2.19
N PHE A 703 -9.04 -32.62 -1.39
CA PHE A 703 -9.34 -34.03 -1.16
C PHE A 703 -10.74 -34.20 -0.56
N GLN A 704 -11.06 -33.46 0.51
CA GLN A 704 -12.36 -33.55 1.17
C GLN A 704 -13.52 -33.06 0.30
N SER A 705 -13.32 -31.97 -0.44
CA SER A 705 -14.40 -31.33 -1.22
C SER A 705 -14.70 -32.02 -2.54
N TYR A 706 -13.68 -32.55 -3.23
CA TYR A 706 -13.83 -33.04 -4.60
C TYR A 706 -13.62 -34.55 -4.75
N LEU A 707 -12.67 -35.14 -4.01
CA LEU A 707 -12.32 -36.56 -4.15
C LEU A 707 -13.15 -37.45 -3.21
N SER A 708 -13.30 -37.08 -1.93
CA SER A 708 -14.10 -37.84 -0.96
C SER A 708 -15.59 -37.88 -1.31
N GLN A 709 -16.15 -36.78 -1.84
CA GLN A 709 -17.55 -36.79 -2.32
C GLN A 709 -17.76 -37.68 -3.55
N LYS A 710 -16.76 -37.79 -4.42
CA LYS A 710 -16.81 -38.68 -5.59
C LYS A 710 -16.70 -40.15 -5.18
N ALA A 711 -15.90 -40.46 -4.17
CA ALA A 711 -15.78 -41.80 -3.58
C ALA A 711 -17.01 -42.24 -2.77
N LYS A 712 -17.84 -41.31 -2.29
CA LYS A 712 -19.14 -41.58 -1.66
C LYS A 712 -20.32 -41.65 -2.64
N ARG A 713 -20.13 -41.20 -3.89
CA ARG A 713 -21.13 -41.20 -4.97
C ARG A 713 -20.95 -42.34 -5.97
N LYS A 714 -19.74 -42.88 -6.09
CA LYS A 714 -19.48 -44.23 -6.60
C LYS A 714 -19.72 -45.21 -5.48
#